data_AF-A0A3A5VTV0-F1
#
_entry.id   AF-A0A3A5VTV0-F1
#
_cell.length_a   1.000
_cell.length_b   1.000
_cell.length_c   1.000
_cell.angle_alpha   90.00
_cell.angle_beta   90.00
_cell.angle_gamma   90.00
#
_symmetry.space_group_name_H-M   'P 1'
#
loop_
_entity.id
_entity.type
_entity.pdbx_description
1 polymer ?
#
loop_
_entity_poly.entity_id
_entity_poly.type
_entity_poly.pdbx_seq_one_letter_code
_entity_poly.pdbx_strand_id
1 'polypeptide(L)'
;MNIFTRGLSVVIATLVLLTLPTLEGYSSGIHNQASNGCTCHYSGSAPTINHNFPTTYNGGQAYTIQISVTGGVSGSGGGFNVVVDKGTLSTPGMGIMAVKVDSSGLSATHTTSSYRSWSFDWTAPSTGSGTVDVEIAAITANANNANSGDAWTTTSITIPEPGPTNTAPTASNVYISDTPGPATAITKAYYDATLYANYDYNDQDGDNEAGTEIRWLKGGLSQAQYDDQVTLPASALSIGDLWSMTVTPSDGTDAGAKETSTNTVEIIDYDADSDGYGDQSDAFPNDENEWADADGDGVGDNGDAFDDDPTQSADRDGDGYGDNASGNNADAFPDDANEWVDSDGDGVGDNADAFPSDATETTDTDNDGVGDNADVFPTDPSESVDTDGDGVGNNADAFDTDPTQTTDSDGDGYGDNASGNSPDVFPNDSTEWMDSDGDGVGDNADAFPNDATETLDTDGDSVGDNADAFPNDATETLDTDGDGVGDNADVFPNDANETLDTDGDGVGDNADVFPEDANEAFDTDGDGVGDNADAFPEDATQTLDSDGDGYGDSPQGTTPDLFPNDATQWFDVDNDGYGDNPEGLNADVFPNDGTEWADSDGDGVGDNADAFPEDASETLDSDGDGMGDNEQAVLEAKLAQEEEEAAAAQQQMFVGGGVALLLIAAIVVFLLRRGSELEAEGEKDFSLPELEASSPAIANEATVEGASQPTSSTAAPVEPTVVNQWTDESGYTWRMMSDESHQWWDGTEWQNH
;
A
#
# COMPACT_ATOMS: atom_id res chain seq x y z
N MET A 1 -23.64 100.86 -80.77
CA MET A 1 -22.60 100.44 -79.80
C MET A 1 -21.77 99.36 -80.48
N ASN A 2 -20.44 99.37 -80.27
CA ASN A 2 -19.44 98.33 -80.55
C ASN A 2 -20.00 96.87 -80.70
N ILE A 3 -19.47 95.96 -81.54
CA ILE A 3 -18.18 95.89 -82.26
C ILE A 3 -18.27 94.84 -83.41
N PHE A 4 -17.50 95.03 -84.50
CA PHE A 4 -17.15 94.08 -85.60
C PHE A 4 -18.22 93.31 -86.42
N THR A 5 -18.28 93.65 -87.73
CA THR A 5 -18.45 92.81 -88.95
C THR A 5 -19.41 91.61 -89.00
N ARG A 6 -20.21 91.40 -90.06
CA ARG A 6 -20.65 92.24 -91.20
C ARG A 6 -21.80 91.44 -91.87
N GLY A 7 -23.05 91.91 -91.84
CA GLY A 7 -24.19 91.17 -92.40
C GLY A 7 -25.30 92.09 -92.93
N LEU A 8 -25.76 91.81 -94.16
CA LEU A 8 -26.80 92.50 -94.95
C LEU A 8 -26.93 91.72 -96.28
N SER A 9 -28.08 91.50 -96.93
CA SER A 9 -29.47 91.67 -96.51
C SER A 9 -30.46 90.94 -97.44
N VAL A 10 -31.71 90.86 -96.97
CA VAL A 10 -32.96 90.54 -97.68
C VAL A 10 -33.23 91.41 -98.92
N VAL A 11 -33.96 90.88 -99.92
CA VAL A 11 -35.01 91.47 -100.81
C VAL A 11 -35.25 90.49 -101.98
N ILE A 12 -36.40 89.84 -102.19
CA ILE A 12 -37.80 90.27 -102.49
C ILE A 12 -38.05 90.68 -103.97
N ALA A 13 -38.65 89.72 -104.70
CA ALA A 13 -39.76 89.82 -105.67
C ALA A 13 -39.70 90.71 -106.96
N THR A 14 -39.71 90.00 -108.10
CA THR A 14 -40.50 90.23 -109.36
C THR A 14 -40.57 91.59 -110.08
N LEU A 15 -40.04 91.55 -111.32
CA LEU A 15 -40.73 91.88 -112.59
C LEU A 15 -41.13 93.35 -112.92
N VAL A 16 -40.32 94.02 -113.75
CA VAL A 16 -40.80 94.96 -114.80
C VAL A 16 -39.97 94.83 -116.10
N LEU A 17 -40.70 94.92 -117.22
CA LEU A 17 -40.38 94.84 -118.65
C LEU A 17 -39.06 95.42 -119.23
N LEU A 18 -38.60 94.72 -120.28
CA LEU A 18 -38.04 95.19 -121.56
C LEU A 18 -36.70 95.96 -121.60
N THR A 19 -35.65 95.24 -122.03
CA THR A 19 -34.98 95.57 -123.30
C THR A 19 -34.78 94.29 -124.12
N LEU A 20 -35.03 94.34 -125.43
CA LEU A 20 -34.73 93.24 -126.37
C LEU A 20 -33.43 93.57 -127.11
N PRO A 21 -32.41 92.69 -127.14
CA PRO A 21 -31.47 92.68 -128.24
C PRO A 21 -32.15 92.06 -129.47
N THR A 22 -32.11 92.77 -130.59
CA THR A 22 -32.56 92.26 -131.90
C THR A 22 -31.59 91.20 -132.40
N LEU A 23 -32.04 89.94 -132.55
CA LEU A 23 -31.27 88.93 -133.28
C LEU A 23 -31.46 89.12 -134.79
N GLU A 24 -30.36 89.36 -135.50
CA GLU A 24 -30.29 89.30 -136.96
C GLU A 24 -30.12 87.83 -137.42
N GLY A 25 -30.86 87.41 -138.44
CA GLY A 25 -30.73 86.07 -139.02
C GLY A 25 -29.55 86.00 -139.99
N TYR A 26 -28.49 85.27 -139.64
CA TYR A 26 -27.31 85.07 -140.49
C TYR A 26 -27.44 83.79 -141.34
N SER A 27 -27.27 83.90 -142.66
CA SER A 27 -27.30 82.76 -143.61
C SER A 27 -26.15 81.76 -143.47
N SER A 28 -25.22 82.05 -142.55
CA SER A 28 -24.03 81.25 -142.23
C SER A 28 -24.07 80.65 -140.82
N GLY A 29 -25.25 80.54 -140.19
CA GLY A 29 -25.48 79.83 -138.94
C GLY A 29 -25.03 80.55 -137.66
N ILE A 30 -25.62 80.13 -136.53
CA ILE A 30 -25.40 80.68 -135.18
C ILE A 30 -24.97 79.54 -134.26
N HIS A 31 -23.99 79.79 -133.38
CA HIS A 31 -23.51 78.84 -132.38
C HIS A 31 -24.16 79.04 -131.02
N ASN A 32 -24.14 78.02 -130.15
CA ASN A 32 -24.55 78.11 -128.75
C ASN A 32 -26.01 78.59 -128.57
N GLN A 33 -26.92 78.17 -129.44
CA GLN A 33 -28.36 78.51 -129.41
C GLN A 33 -29.29 77.29 -129.58
N ALA A 34 -28.78 76.05 -129.51
CA ALA A 34 -29.56 74.84 -129.75
C ALA A 34 -30.78 74.72 -128.81
N SER A 35 -30.59 74.99 -127.51
CA SER A 35 -31.65 75.09 -126.48
C SER A 35 -32.72 76.12 -126.80
N ASN A 36 -32.32 77.28 -127.34
CA ASN A 36 -33.23 78.40 -127.64
C ASN A 36 -33.98 78.22 -128.97
N GLY A 37 -33.51 77.33 -129.84
CA GLY A 37 -34.10 77.06 -131.15
C GLY A 37 -33.99 78.23 -132.13
N CYS A 38 -34.69 78.12 -133.27
CA CYS A 38 -34.64 79.13 -134.34
C CYS A 38 -35.87 80.07 -134.31
N THR A 39 -36.23 80.54 -133.11
CA THR A 39 -37.48 81.26 -132.78
C THR A 39 -37.80 82.49 -133.64
N CYS A 40 -36.81 83.11 -134.31
CA CYS A 40 -37.02 84.19 -135.26
C CYS A 40 -37.77 83.77 -136.54
N HIS A 41 -37.91 82.46 -136.80
CA HIS A 41 -38.63 81.86 -137.92
C HIS A 41 -39.94 81.22 -137.47
N TYR A 42 -41.00 81.38 -138.28
CA TYR A 42 -42.36 81.03 -137.89
C TYR A 42 -43.26 80.68 -139.08
N SER A 43 -44.42 80.10 -138.76
CA SER A 43 -45.54 79.78 -139.66
C SER A 43 -45.30 78.73 -140.77
N GLY A 44 -44.28 77.87 -140.66
CA GLY A 44 -44.21 76.59 -141.37
C GLY A 44 -44.43 75.38 -140.43
N SER A 45 -44.73 74.21 -140.99
CA SER A 45 -44.88 72.96 -140.22
C SER A 45 -43.52 72.48 -139.69
N ALA A 46 -43.43 72.11 -138.40
CA ALA A 46 -42.16 71.68 -137.80
C ALA A 46 -41.53 70.48 -138.55
N PRO A 47 -40.20 70.50 -138.80
CA PRO A 47 -39.47 69.36 -139.35
C PRO A 47 -39.07 68.34 -138.28
N THR A 48 -38.40 67.27 -138.69
CA THR A 48 -37.82 66.22 -137.83
C THR A 48 -36.30 66.23 -137.93
N ILE A 49 -35.60 66.18 -136.79
CA ILE A 49 -34.14 65.98 -136.72
C ILE A 49 -33.84 64.48 -136.70
N ASN A 50 -32.86 64.05 -137.48
CA ASN A 50 -32.28 62.70 -137.42
C ASN A 50 -30.78 62.84 -137.16
N HIS A 51 -30.24 62.06 -136.23
CA HIS A 51 -28.82 62.05 -135.84
C HIS A 51 -28.34 60.62 -135.55
N ASN A 52 -27.02 60.43 -135.44
CA ASN A 52 -26.37 59.14 -135.13
C ASN A 52 -25.41 59.18 -133.92
N PHE A 53 -25.57 60.13 -132.99
CA PHE A 53 -24.89 60.08 -131.69
C PHE A 53 -25.05 58.69 -131.03
N PRO A 54 -24.00 58.14 -130.39
CA PRO A 54 -24.03 56.80 -129.81
C PRO A 54 -24.86 56.75 -128.53
N THR A 55 -25.27 55.56 -128.10
CA THR A 55 -26.07 55.34 -126.88
C THR A 55 -25.25 55.22 -125.60
N THR A 56 -23.95 54.94 -125.72
CA THR A 56 -22.91 55.02 -124.68
C THR A 56 -21.61 55.49 -125.35
N TYR A 57 -20.64 55.98 -124.57
CA TYR A 57 -19.32 56.33 -125.11
C TYR A 57 -18.17 55.62 -124.39
N ASN A 58 -17.04 55.47 -125.08
CA ASN A 58 -15.75 55.14 -124.47
C ASN A 58 -14.93 56.44 -124.35
N GLY A 59 -14.24 56.62 -123.23
CA GLY A 59 -13.49 57.85 -122.96
C GLY A 59 -12.48 58.20 -124.06
N GLY A 60 -12.53 59.43 -124.57
CA GLY A 60 -11.64 59.95 -125.61
C GLY A 60 -11.87 59.40 -127.03
N GLN A 61 -12.88 58.56 -127.27
CA GLN A 61 -13.17 58.03 -128.60
C GLN A 61 -13.81 59.08 -129.51
N ALA A 62 -13.37 59.15 -130.77
CA ALA A 62 -13.97 60.00 -131.81
C ALA A 62 -15.09 59.28 -132.58
N TYR A 63 -16.18 59.99 -132.82
CA TYR A 63 -17.37 59.54 -133.53
C TYR A 63 -17.74 60.53 -134.65
N THR A 64 -17.86 60.07 -135.89
CA THR A 64 -18.36 60.91 -137.00
C THR A 64 -19.87 61.02 -136.94
N ILE A 65 -20.34 62.22 -136.58
CA ILE A 65 -21.75 62.56 -136.47
C ILE A 65 -22.28 63.03 -137.83
N GLN A 66 -23.50 62.61 -138.13
CA GLN A 66 -24.36 63.07 -139.20
C GLN A 66 -25.61 63.66 -138.55
N ILE A 67 -25.96 64.89 -138.90
CA ILE A 67 -27.26 65.50 -138.57
C ILE A 67 -27.99 65.81 -139.87
N SER A 68 -29.25 65.42 -139.97
CA SER A 68 -30.11 65.77 -141.10
C SER A 68 -31.51 66.18 -140.64
N VAL A 69 -32.14 67.06 -141.40
CA VAL A 69 -33.48 67.59 -141.12
C VAL A 69 -34.44 67.24 -142.25
N THR A 70 -35.49 66.48 -141.93
CA THR A 70 -36.48 65.95 -142.89
C THR A 70 -37.88 66.52 -142.62
N GLY A 71 -38.73 66.51 -143.64
CA GLY A 71 -40.05 67.13 -143.56
C GLY A 71 -39.97 68.66 -143.54
N GLY A 72 -40.91 69.29 -142.82
CA GLY A 72 -41.06 70.73 -142.76
C GLY A 72 -41.50 71.37 -144.07
N VAL A 73 -40.92 72.52 -144.40
CA VAL A 73 -41.31 73.32 -145.58
C VAL A 73 -40.59 72.84 -146.85
N SER A 74 -41.22 72.97 -148.01
CA SER A 74 -40.67 72.50 -149.29
C SER A 74 -39.47 73.35 -149.75
N GLY A 75 -38.46 72.68 -150.33
CA GLY A 75 -37.20 73.28 -150.76
C GLY A 75 -35.99 72.51 -150.23
N SER A 76 -34.79 72.86 -150.69
CA SER A 76 -33.53 72.27 -150.20
C SER A 76 -32.88 73.09 -149.07
N GLY A 77 -33.37 74.30 -148.80
CA GLY A 77 -32.75 75.22 -147.86
C GLY A 77 -33.01 74.84 -146.40
N GLY A 78 -32.03 75.06 -145.53
CA GLY A 78 -32.10 74.71 -144.11
C GLY A 78 -30.83 75.03 -143.35
N GLY A 79 -30.82 74.69 -142.07
CA GLY A 79 -29.72 74.94 -141.14
C GLY A 79 -29.83 74.07 -139.89
N PHE A 80 -28.75 73.94 -139.14
CA PHE A 80 -28.74 73.35 -137.80
C PHE A 80 -27.85 74.14 -136.84
N ASN A 81 -28.03 73.93 -135.54
CA ASN A 81 -27.04 74.18 -134.51
C ASN A 81 -27.05 73.01 -133.52
N VAL A 82 -25.88 72.53 -133.12
CA VAL A 82 -25.69 71.55 -132.05
C VAL A 82 -24.86 72.16 -130.93
N VAL A 83 -25.11 71.75 -129.69
CA VAL A 83 -24.31 72.05 -128.50
C VAL A 83 -24.08 70.73 -127.76
N VAL A 84 -22.86 70.48 -127.28
CA VAL A 84 -22.53 69.38 -126.35
C VAL A 84 -22.04 69.97 -125.04
N ASP A 85 -22.37 69.36 -123.90
CA ASP A 85 -21.84 69.81 -122.59
C ASP A 85 -20.38 69.38 -122.38
N LYS A 86 -19.99 68.25 -122.96
CA LYS A 86 -18.69 67.58 -122.80
C LYS A 86 -18.18 66.96 -124.11
N GLY A 87 -16.87 66.70 -124.14
CA GLY A 87 -16.16 66.27 -125.34
C GLY A 87 -15.82 67.46 -126.24
N THR A 88 -15.42 67.20 -127.49
CA THR A 88 -15.06 68.24 -128.46
C THR A 88 -15.58 67.93 -129.86
N LEU A 89 -16.28 68.89 -130.45
CA LEU A 89 -16.70 68.92 -131.84
C LEU A 89 -15.56 69.44 -132.73
N SER A 90 -15.45 68.93 -133.94
CA SER A 90 -14.51 69.41 -134.95
C SER A 90 -15.07 69.26 -136.38
N THR A 91 -14.59 70.08 -137.31
CA THR A 91 -14.94 69.96 -138.74
C THR A 91 -14.33 68.68 -139.30
N PRO A 92 -15.10 67.81 -139.97
CA PRO A 92 -14.63 66.46 -140.27
C PRO A 92 -13.69 66.45 -141.47
N GLY A 93 -12.77 65.48 -141.49
CA GLY A 93 -11.74 65.39 -142.55
C GLY A 93 -12.30 65.10 -143.96
N MET A 94 -13.50 64.50 -144.07
CA MET A 94 -14.19 64.22 -145.33
C MET A 94 -15.71 64.24 -145.11
N GLY A 95 -16.47 64.91 -145.99
CA GLY A 95 -17.94 64.97 -145.90
C GLY A 95 -18.56 66.16 -146.65
N ILE A 96 -19.85 66.41 -146.42
CA ILE A 96 -20.54 67.62 -146.92
C ILE A 96 -20.11 68.85 -146.11
N MET A 97 -19.07 69.53 -146.61
CA MET A 97 -18.35 70.66 -146.01
C MET A 97 -19.17 71.96 -145.93
N ALA A 98 -20.27 71.93 -145.17
CA ALA A 98 -21.08 73.11 -144.88
C ALA A 98 -21.27 73.32 -143.37
N VAL A 99 -20.22 73.05 -142.57
CA VAL A 99 -20.22 73.16 -141.10
C VAL A 99 -19.08 74.05 -140.62
N LYS A 100 -19.34 74.86 -139.61
CA LYS A 100 -18.34 75.54 -138.77
C LYS A 100 -18.53 75.10 -137.32
N VAL A 101 -17.43 75.04 -136.57
CA VAL A 101 -17.42 74.82 -135.11
C VAL A 101 -16.94 76.12 -134.45
N ASP A 102 -17.46 76.43 -133.26
CA ASP A 102 -17.04 77.60 -132.52
C ASP A 102 -15.65 77.43 -131.88
N SER A 103 -15.10 78.50 -131.33
CA SER A 103 -13.77 78.48 -130.70
C SER A 103 -13.70 77.68 -129.40
N SER A 104 -14.85 77.30 -128.82
CA SER A 104 -14.87 76.41 -127.65
C SER A 104 -14.77 74.93 -128.02
N GLY A 105 -15.13 74.57 -129.26
CA GLY A 105 -15.28 73.19 -129.69
C GLY A 105 -16.56 72.53 -129.15
N LEU A 106 -17.48 73.27 -128.52
CA LEU A 106 -18.71 72.70 -127.94
C LEU A 106 -19.95 72.94 -128.81
N SER A 107 -19.88 73.79 -129.85
CA SER A 107 -21.02 74.03 -130.72
C SER A 107 -20.70 74.11 -132.21
N ALA A 108 -21.43 73.35 -133.02
CA ALA A 108 -21.34 73.38 -134.47
C ALA A 108 -22.63 73.92 -135.13
N THR A 109 -22.50 74.54 -136.30
CA THR A 109 -23.63 75.05 -137.09
C THR A 109 -23.30 75.05 -138.58
N HIS A 110 -24.32 75.21 -139.42
CA HIS A 110 -24.19 75.30 -140.87
C HIS A 110 -23.44 76.56 -141.33
N THR A 111 -22.70 76.50 -142.43
CA THR A 111 -22.06 77.69 -143.07
C THR A 111 -22.81 78.24 -144.27
N THR A 112 -23.77 77.48 -144.82
CA THR A 112 -24.65 77.91 -145.91
C THR A 112 -26.07 77.42 -145.67
N SER A 113 -27.06 78.20 -146.06
CA SER A 113 -28.48 77.87 -145.92
C SER A 113 -29.00 76.89 -146.99
N SER A 114 -28.14 76.29 -147.81
CA SER A 114 -28.54 75.52 -149.01
C SER A 114 -28.71 74.01 -148.80
N TYR A 115 -28.50 73.52 -147.58
CA TYR A 115 -28.46 72.10 -147.25
C TYR A 115 -29.43 71.75 -146.10
N ARG A 116 -29.73 70.46 -145.98
CA ARG A 116 -30.51 69.86 -144.88
C ARG A 116 -29.84 68.63 -144.25
N SER A 117 -28.55 68.45 -144.53
CA SER A 117 -27.73 67.38 -143.96
C SER A 117 -26.30 67.89 -143.79
N TRP A 118 -25.65 67.49 -142.72
CA TRP A 118 -24.35 67.99 -142.27
C TRP A 118 -23.59 66.91 -141.52
N SER A 119 -22.26 67.02 -141.51
CA SER A 119 -21.38 66.12 -140.76
C SER A 119 -20.34 66.90 -139.97
N PHE A 120 -19.99 66.37 -138.79
CA PHE A 120 -18.89 66.82 -137.94
C PHE A 120 -18.43 65.67 -137.05
N ASP A 121 -17.21 65.71 -136.56
CA ASP A 121 -16.70 64.70 -135.64
C ASP A 121 -16.90 65.17 -134.20
N TRP A 122 -17.39 64.31 -133.32
CA TRP A 122 -17.46 64.51 -131.86
C TRP A 122 -16.50 63.54 -131.19
N THR A 123 -15.51 64.06 -130.46
CA THR A 123 -14.65 63.27 -129.58
C THR A 123 -15.23 63.29 -128.18
N ALA A 124 -15.54 62.12 -127.64
CA ALA A 124 -16.07 61.97 -126.30
C ALA A 124 -15.07 62.46 -125.23
N PRO A 125 -15.54 62.92 -124.05
CA PRO A 125 -14.65 63.33 -122.96
C PRO A 125 -13.84 62.14 -122.42
N SER A 126 -12.85 62.38 -121.57
CA SER A 126 -12.03 61.32 -120.95
C SER A 126 -12.84 60.37 -120.08
N THR A 127 -12.34 59.15 -119.86
CA THR A 127 -12.96 58.18 -118.96
C THR A 127 -13.17 58.77 -117.56
N GLY A 128 -14.30 58.48 -116.93
CA GLY A 128 -14.74 59.04 -115.64
C GLY A 128 -15.48 60.37 -115.74
N SER A 129 -15.90 60.79 -116.94
CA SER A 129 -16.61 62.08 -117.14
C SER A 129 -18.13 61.99 -116.95
N GLY A 130 -18.69 60.79 -116.75
CA GLY A 130 -20.11 60.57 -116.51
C GLY A 130 -20.96 60.80 -117.76
N THR A 131 -22.23 61.15 -117.63
CA THR A 131 -23.13 61.39 -118.78
C THR A 131 -22.72 62.60 -119.61
N VAL A 132 -22.92 62.54 -120.93
CA VAL A 132 -22.81 63.69 -121.86
C VAL A 132 -24.20 64.06 -122.35
N ASP A 133 -24.53 65.35 -122.30
CA ASP A 133 -25.77 65.90 -122.84
C ASP A 133 -25.53 66.68 -124.13
N VAL A 134 -26.41 66.47 -125.12
CA VAL A 134 -26.33 67.05 -126.46
C VAL A 134 -27.67 67.67 -126.82
N GLU A 135 -27.66 68.93 -127.24
CA GLU A 135 -28.82 69.66 -127.75
C GLU A 135 -28.68 69.95 -129.24
N ILE A 136 -29.74 69.77 -130.03
CA ILE A 136 -29.76 70.06 -131.47
C ILE A 136 -30.99 70.92 -131.80
N ALA A 137 -30.79 72.04 -132.48
CA ALA A 137 -31.81 72.77 -133.23
C ALA A 137 -31.62 72.55 -134.74
N ALA A 138 -32.72 72.46 -135.50
CA ALA A 138 -32.65 72.48 -136.96
C ALA A 138 -33.83 73.23 -137.59
N ILE A 139 -33.56 73.86 -138.73
CA ILE A 139 -34.50 74.66 -139.51
C ILE A 139 -34.57 74.19 -140.96
N THR A 140 -35.76 74.30 -141.52
CA THR A 140 -36.12 74.13 -142.92
C THR A 140 -36.61 75.47 -143.46
N ALA A 141 -36.03 75.93 -144.56
CA ALA A 141 -36.33 77.21 -145.19
C ALA A 141 -37.05 77.04 -146.53
N ASN A 142 -38.01 77.92 -146.83
CA ASN A 142 -38.85 77.88 -148.03
C ASN A 142 -38.29 78.70 -149.22
N ALA A 143 -37.13 79.34 -149.03
CA ALA A 143 -36.42 80.18 -149.99
C ALA A 143 -37.14 81.47 -150.47
N ASN A 144 -38.09 82.02 -149.71
CA ASN A 144 -38.72 83.32 -149.99
C ASN A 144 -37.89 84.55 -149.52
N ASN A 145 -36.71 84.33 -148.92
CA ASN A 145 -35.84 85.34 -148.32
C ASN A 145 -36.46 86.15 -147.14
N ALA A 146 -37.41 85.56 -146.42
CA ALA A 146 -38.00 86.11 -145.20
C ALA A 146 -38.23 85.01 -144.16
N ASN A 147 -38.22 85.35 -142.87
CA ASN A 147 -38.36 84.35 -141.80
C ASN A 147 -39.78 83.72 -141.70
N SER A 148 -40.76 84.30 -142.40
CA SER A 148 -42.15 83.86 -142.40
C SER A 148 -42.39 82.72 -143.40
N GLY A 149 -42.99 81.64 -142.93
CA GLY A 149 -43.23 80.41 -143.70
C GLY A 149 -42.06 79.44 -143.68
N ASP A 150 -41.06 79.66 -142.82
CA ASP A 150 -40.00 78.70 -142.49
C ASP A 150 -40.40 77.88 -141.25
N ALA A 151 -39.71 76.76 -140.99
CA ALA A 151 -40.03 75.91 -139.83
C ALA A 151 -38.82 75.24 -139.20
N TRP A 152 -38.80 75.20 -137.87
CA TRP A 152 -37.70 74.64 -137.08
C TRP A 152 -38.20 73.73 -135.96
N THR A 153 -37.29 72.95 -135.39
CA THR A 153 -37.53 72.06 -134.23
C THR A 153 -36.25 71.92 -133.40
N THR A 154 -36.35 71.30 -132.22
CA THR A 154 -35.23 70.93 -131.35
C THR A 154 -35.34 69.49 -130.86
N THR A 155 -34.21 68.90 -130.44
CA THR A 155 -34.15 67.62 -129.71
C THR A 155 -32.94 67.60 -128.77
N SER A 156 -32.97 66.77 -127.74
CA SER A 156 -31.86 66.56 -126.81
C SER A 156 -31.58 65.07 -126.56
N ILE A 157 -30.34 64.74 -126.22
CA ILE A 157 -29.80 63.37 -126.13
C ILE A 157 -28.87 63.30 -124.91
N THR A 158 -29.00 62.24 -124.10
CA THR A 158 -28.08 61.95 -122.98
C THR A 158 -27.34 60.64 -123.25
N ILE A 159 -26.01 60.64 -123.11
CA ILE A 159 -25.12 59.52 -123.45
C ILE A 159 -24.33 59.08 -122.19
N PRO A 160 -24.67 57.95 -121.55
CA PRO A 160 -23.95 57.44 -120.38
C PRO A 160 -22.60 56.74 -120.68
N GLU A 161 -21.82 56.58 -119.61
CA GLU A 161 -20.54 55.87 -119.55
C GLU A 161 -20.72 54.52 -118.79
N PRO A 162 -20.12 53.40 -119.23
CA PRO A 162 -20.23 52.10 -118.55
C PRO A 162 -19.29 51.95 -117.32
N GLY A 163 -19.69 51.14 -116.32
CA GLY A 163 -18.96 50.91 -115.06
C GLY A 163 -18.16 49.60 -114.94
N PRO A 164 -17.40 49.39 -113.83
CA PRO A 164 -16.51 48.23 -113.60
C PRO A 164 -17.21 46.97 -113.04
N THR A 165 -16.44 45.88 -112.84
CA THR A 165 -16.85 44.53 -112.39
C THR A 165 -15.96 43.97 -111.28
N ASN A 166 -16.53 43.21 -110.34
CA ASN A 166 -15.91 42.61 -109.13
C ASN A 166 -15.18 41.26 -109.39
N THR A 167 -14.29 40.85 -108.47
CA THR A 167 -13.65 39.50 -108.42
C THR A 167 -13.77 38.90 -107.01
N ALA A 168 -13.67 37.57 -106.88
CA ALA A 168 -13.75 36.88 -105.59
C ALA A 168 -12.37 36.74 -104.90
N PRO A 169 -12.29 36.80 -103.55
CA PRO A 169 -11.05 36.74 -102.80
C PRO A 169 -10.49 35.31 -102.64
N THR A 170 -9.28 35.22 -102.10
CA THR A 170 -8.56 33.96 -101.84
C THR A 170 -7.99 33.90 -100.42
N ALA A 171 -7.90 32.68 -99.88
CA ALA A 171 -7.24 32.37 -98.63
C ALA A 171 -6.01 31.52 -98.92
N SER A 172 -4.93 31.73 -98.20
CA SER A 172 -3.71 30.92 -98.30
C SER A 172 -3.07 30.76 -96.92
N ASN A 173 -2.05 29.89 -96.81
CA ASN A 173 -1.37 29.61 -95.53
C ASN A 173 -2.33 29.31 -94.37
N VAL A 174 -3.32 28.44 -94.60
CA VAL A 174 -4.30 28.06 -93.59
C VAL A 174 -3.66 27.07 -92.60
N TYR A 175 -3.57 27.42 -91.32
CA TYR A 175 -3.03 26.55 -90.26
C TYR A 175 -3.55 26.89 -88.86
N ILE A 176 -3.36 25.96 -87.94
CA ILE A 176 -3.65 26.12 -86.51
C ILE A 176 -2.34 26.30 -85.73
N SER A 177 -2.32 27.23 -84.76
CA SER A 177 -1.24 27.41 -83.77
C SER A 177 -1.80 27.44 -82.36
N ASP A 178 -0.91 27.44 -81.36
CA ASP A 178 -1.16 27.64 -79.92
C ASP A 178 -0.94 29.11 -79.47
N THR A 179 -0.51 29.96 -80.41
CA THR A 179 -0.08 31.33 -80.18
C THR A 179 -0.68 32.27 -81.24
N PRO A 180 -1.11 33.48 -80.87
CA PRO A 180 -1.80 34.40 -81.79
C PRO A 180 -0.86 35.08 -82.79
N GLY A 181 -1.32 35.24 -84.04
CA GLY A 181 -0.65 36.02 -85.07
C GLY A 181 0.24 35.18 -85.99
N PRO A 182 1.30 35.73 -86.60
CA PRO A 182 2.21 34.96 -87.47
C PRO A 182 3.01 33.95 -86.64
N ALA A 183 2.44 32.75 -86.48
CA ALA A 183 2.93 31.65 -85.67
C ALA A 183 3.38 30.47 -86.56
N THR A 184 3.79 29.38 -85.93
CA THR A 184 4.12 28.13 -86.63
C THR A 184 2.96 27.15 -86.51
N ALA A 185 2.70 26.38 -87.58
CA ALA A 185 1.73 25.29 -87.54
C ALA A 185 2.20 24.18 -86.58
N ILE A 186 1.37 23.84 -85.59
CA ILE A 186 1.67 22.78 -84.60
C ILE A 186 1.01 21.46 -84.98
N THR A 187 1.52 20.33 -84.48
CA THR A 187 0.87 19.00 -84.63
C THR A 187 0.35 18.45 -83.32
N LYS A 188 0.76 19.03 -82.19
CA LYS A 188 0.32 18.68 -80.84
C LYS A 188 0.09 19.96 -80.03
N ALA A 189 -0.84 19.92 -79.09
CA ALA A 189 -1.07 20.97 -78.09
C ALA A 189 -1.49 20.32 -76.77
N TYR A 190 -1.28 21.02 -75.67
CA TYR A 190 -1.79 20.62 -74.36
C TYR A 190 -3.29 20.88 -74.26
N TYR A 191 -3.97 20.13 -73.39
CA TYR A 191 -5.41 20.25 -73.14
C TYR A 191 -5.84 21.63 -72.60
N ASP A 192 -4.93 22.36 -71.93
CA ASP A 192 -5.14 23.69 -71.38
C ASP A 192 -4.79 24.82 -72.38
N ALA A 193 -4.29 24.47 -73.56
CA ALA A 193 -3.91 25.43 -74.59
C ALA A 193 -5.13 26.14 -75.21
N THR A 194 -4.90 27.29 -75.83
CA THR A 194 -5.87 27.93 -76.73
C THR A 194 -5.36 27.81 -78.16
N LEU A 195 -6.17 27.22 -79.05
CA LEU A 195 -5.80 27.12 -80.47
C LEU A 195 -6.27 28.34 -81.24
N TYR A 196 -5.47 28.77 -82.22
CA TYR A 196 -5.72 29.94 -83.05
C TYR A 196 -5.87 29.55 -84.52
N ALA A 197 -6.87 30.13 -85.18
CA ALA A 197 -7.10 29.99 -86.61
C ALA A 197 -6.31 31.05 -87.38
N ASN A 198 -5.35 30.62 -88.21
CA ASN A 198 -4.51 31.52 -89.01
C ASN A 198 -4.65 31.24 -90.50
N TYR A 199 -4.68 32.31 -91.30
CA TYR A 199 -4.68 32.30 -92.76
C TYR A 199 -4.31 33.70 -93.28
N ASP A 200 -3.79 33.76 -94.51
CA ASP A 200 -3.56 35.00 -95.25
C ASP A 200 -4.73 35.23 -96.22
N TYR A 201 -5.47 36.32 -96.02
CA TYR A 201 -6.49 36.82 -96.95
C TYR A 201 -5.87 37.66 -98.06
N ASN A 202 -6.24 37.41 -99.31
CA ASN A 202 -5.85 38.23 -100.45
C ASN A 202 -7.00 38.39 -101.46
N ASP A 203 -7.35 39.64 -101.74
CA ASP A 203 -8.27 40.04 -102.80
C ASP A 203 -7.54 40.71 -103.98
N GLN A 204 -8.11 40.63 -105.20
CA GLN A 204 -7.45 41.12 -106.43
C GLN A 204 -7.84 42.56 -106.80
N ASP A 205 -9.06 42.98 -106.47
CA ASP A 205 -9.62 44.33 -106.68
C ASP A 205 -9.16 45.27 -105.55
N GLY A 206 -8.89 44.68 -104.38
CA GLY A 206 -8.47 45.35 -103.15
C GLY A 206 -9.61 45.55 -102.16
N ASP A 207 -10.69 44.75 -102.25
CA ASP A 207 -11.79 44.80 -101.31
C ASP A 207 -11.43 44.19 -99.95
N ASN A 208 -12.02 44.75 -98.90
CA ASN A 208 -11.72 44.34 -97.53
C ASN A 208 -12.45 43.03 -97.19
N GLU A 209 -11.80 42.18 -96.39
CA GLU A 209 -12.41 40.96 -95.87
C GLU A 209 -13.70 41.25 -95.09
N ALA A 210 -14.79 40.58 -95.50
CA ALA A 210 -16.08 40.64 -94.85
C ALA A 210 -16.88 39.34 -95.08
N GLY A 211 -17.27 38.67 -94.00
CA GLY A 211 -18.10 37.45 -94.07
C GLY A 211 -17.33 36.17 -94.38
N THR A 212 -16.00 36.15 -94.23
CA THR A 212 -15.20 34.92 -94.26
C THR A 212 -15.71 33.92 -93.24
N GLU A 213 -15.92 32.68 -93.67
CA GLU A 213 -16.39 31.58 -92.82
C GLU A 213 -15.21 30.78 -92.25
N ILE A 214 -15.17 30.58 -90.92
CA ILE A 214 -14.24 29.67 -90.24
C ILE A 214 -15.04 28.49 -89.65
N ARG A 215 -14.62 27.26 -89.91
CA ARG A 215 -15.24 26.04 -89.36
C ARG A 215 -14.17 25.19 -88.69
N TRP A 216 -14.26 25.01 -87.38
CA TRP A 216 -13.42 24.05 -86.65
C TRP A 216 -13.98 22.63 -86.78
N LEU A 217 -13.11 21.64 -86.92
CA LEU A 217 -13.47 20.24 -87.08
C LEU A 217 -12.75 19.38 -86.03
N LYS A 218 -13.52 18.66 -85.22
CA LYS A 218 -13.04 17.65 -84.27
C LYS A 218 -13.21 16.26 -84.90
N GLY A 219 -12.11 15.54 -85.09
CA GLY A 219 -12.11 14.26 -85.82
C GLY A 219 -12.62 14.37 -87.27
N GLY A 220 -12.49 15.55 -87.89
CA GLY A 220 -13.07 15.84 -89.21
C GLY A 220 -14.57 16.16 -89.23
N LEU A 221 -15.22 16.31 -88.07
CA LEU A 221 -16.62 16.71 -87.94
C LEU A 221 -16.75 18.18 -87.50
N SER A 222 -17.49 18.99 -88.27
CA SER A 222 -17.70 20.43 -87.99
C SER A 222 -18.34 20.67 -86.62
N GLN A 223 -17.77 21.61 -85.86
CA GLN A 223 -18.20 21.96 -84.51
C GLN A 223 -18.92 23.31 -84.51
N ALA A 224 -20.23 23.30 -84.81
CA ALA A 224 -21.02 24.51 -85.10
C ALA A 224 -21.04 25.57 -83.96
N GLN A 225 -20.72 25.17 -82.73
CA GLN A 225 -20.59 26.10 -81.59
C GLN A 225 -19.32 26.98 -81.64
N TYR A 226 -18.35 26.62 -82.48
CA TYR A 226 -17.12 27.37 -82.74
C TYR A 226 -17.07 27.95 -84.16
N ASP A 227 -18.21 27.95 -84.87
CA ASP A 227 -18.33 28.58 -86.17
C ASP A 227 -17.96 30.08 -86.07
N ASP A 228 -17.12 30.52 -87.02
CA ASP A 228 -16.59 31.87 -87.16
C ASP A 228 -15.74 32.38 -85.98
N GLN A 229 -15.35 31.48 -85.06
CA GLN A 229 -14.40 31.80 -84.00
C GLN A 229 -12.95 31.69 -84.51
N VAL A 230 -12.18 32.77 -84.35
CA VAL A 230 -10.73 32.79 -84.63
C VAL A 230 -9.89 32.05 -83.59
N THR A 231 -10.51 31.59 -82.51
CA THR A 231 -9.89 30.87 -81.41
C THR A 231 -10.76 29.71 -80.94
N LEU A 232 -10.12 28.60 -80.57
CA LEU A 232 -10.73 27.48 -79.87
C LEU A 232 -10.16 27.43 -78.44
N PRO A 233 -10.97 27.66 -77.39
CA PRO A 233 -10.49 27.75 -76.01
C PRO A 233 -10.16 26.38 -75.43
N ALA A 234 -9.30 26.34 -74.41
CA ALA A 234 -8.97 25.15 -73.62
C ALA A 234 -10.17 24.29 -73.21
N SER A 235 -11.28 24.93 -72.79
CA SER A 235 -12.52 24.26 -72.40
C SER A 235 -13.27 23.54 -73.53
N ALA A 236 -12.81 23.66 -74.78
CA ALA A 236 -13.26 22.88 -75.92
C ALA A 236 -12.45 21.60 -76.14
N LEU A 237 -11.26 21.52 -75.56
CA LEU A 237 -10.27 20.49 -75.79
C LEU A 237 -10.48 19.30 -74.83
N SER A 238 -10.05 18.13 -75.27
CA SER A 238 -9.98 16.92 -74.45
C SER A 238 -8.83 16.08 -74.96
N ILE A 239 -8.11 15.38 -74.06
CA ILE A 239 -6.98 14.52 -74.43
C ILE A 239 -7.43 13.49 -75.49
N GLY A 240 -6.63 13.31 -76.53
CA GLY A 240 -6.93 12.46 -77.68
C GLY A 240 -7.77 13.13 -78.79
N ASP A 241 -8.18 14.39 -78.62
CA ASP A 241 -8.86 15.14 -79.68
C ASP A 241 -7.95 15.41 -80.87
N LEU A 242 -8.50 15.31 -82.09
CA LEU A 242 -7.85 15.73 -83.33
C LEU A 242 -8.58 16.93 -83.92
N TRP A 243 -7.95 18.10 -83.92
CA TRP A 243 -8.52 19.36 -84.39
C TRP A 243 -7.93 19.82 -85.73
N SER A 244 -8.79 20.12 -86.69
CA SER A 244 -8.44 20.83 -87.93
C SER A 244 -9.44 21.96 -88.19
N MET A 245 -9.21 22.80 -89.18
CA MET A 245 -10.14 23.87 -89.55
C MET A 245 -10.29 24.02 -91.07
N THR A 246 -11.39 24.63 -91.51
CA THR A 246 -11.52 25.16 -92.88
C THR A 246 -11.87 26.63 -92.87
N VAL A 247 -11.38 27.37 -93.87
CA VAL A 247 -11.65 28.80 -94.08
C VAL A 247 -12.24 28.99 -95.46
N THR A 248 -13.28 29.80 -95.60
CA THR A 248 -13.87 30.21 -96.89
C THR A 248 -13.87 31.74 -96.94
N PRO A 249 -12.92 32.38 -97.66
CA PRO A 249 -12.76 33.84 -97.66
C PRO A 249 -13.91 34.54 -98.37
N SER A 250 -14.24 35.76 -97.96
CA SER A 250 -15.29 36.59 -98.58
C SER A 250 -14.98 38.08 -98.44
N ASP A 251 -15.36 38.87 -99.45
CA ASP A 251 -15.27 40.35 -99.49
C ASP A 251 -16.62 41.02 -99.09
N GLY A 252 -17.66 40.20 -98.88
CA GLY A 252 -19.03 40.61 -98.59
C GLY A 252 -19.96 40.64 -99.80
N THR A 253 -19.43 40.42 -101.01
CA THR A 253 -20.14 40.36 -102.29
C THR A 253 -20.00 38.98 -102.93
N ASP A 254 -18.77 38.46 -103.01
CA ASP A 254 -18.35 37.19 -103.59
C ASP A 254 -17.57 36.35 -102.57
N ALA A 255 -17.80 35.02 -102.57
CA ALA A 255 -17.10 34.07 -101.73
C ALA A 255 -16.06 33.28 -102.53
N GLY A 256 -14.85 33.14 -101.98
CA GLY A 256 -13.76 32.38 -102.56
C GLY A 256 -13.85 30.87 -102.32
N ALA A 257 -12.77 30.16 -102.66
CA ALA A 257 -12.67 28.72 -102.46
C ALA A 257 -12.48 28.36 -100.98
N LYS A 258 -13.08 27.24 -100.54
CA LYS A 258 -12.86 26.68 -99.21
C LYS A 258 -11.51 25.99 -99.14
N GLU A 259 -10.66 26.45 -98.24
CA GLU A 259 -9.35 25.87 -97.93
C GLU A 259 -9.37 25.16 -96.57
N THR A 260 -8.51 24.15 -96.40
CA THR A 260 -8.37 23.37 -95.15
C THR A 260 -7.02 23.64 -94.51
N SER A 261 -6.92 23.58 -93.18
CA SER A 261 -5.66 23.72 -92.47
C SER A 261 -4.64 22.68 -92.94
N THR A 262 -3.40 23.13 -93.12
CA THR A 262 -2.27 22.27 -93.52
C THR A 262 -1.89 21.25 -92.44
N ASN A 263 -2.26 21.52 -91.20
CA ASN A 263 -2.06 20.68 -90.03
C ASN A 263 -3.39 20.21 -89.40
N THR A 264 -3.27 19.11 -88.66
CA THR A 264 -4.23 18.65 -87.65
C THR A 264 -3.47 18.62 -86.32
N VAL A 265 -4.10 19.11 -85.26
CA VAL A 265 -3.52 19.20 -83.91
C VAL A 265 -4.09 18.09 -83.03
N GLU A 266 -3.23 17.24 -82.50
CA GLU A 266 -3.57 16.26 -81.47
C GLU A 266 -3.49 16.92 -80.08
N ILE A 267 -4.53 16.77 -79.26
CA ILE A 267 -4.49 17.21 -77.86
C ILE A 267 -3.89 16.09 -77.02
N ILE A 268 -2.81 16.41 -76.32
CA ILE A 268 -2.06 15.47 -75.50
C ILE A 268 -2.04 15.91 -74.03
N ASP A 269 -1.86 14.93 -73.14
CA ASP A 269 -1.19 15.17 -71.87
C ASP A 269 0.31 15.16 -72.11
N TYR A 270 1.07 15.95 -71.35
CA TYR A 270 2.52 15.76 -71.29
C TYR A 270 2.85 14.72 -70.22
N ASP A 271 4.05 14.19 -70.33
CA ASP A 271 4.64 13.17 -69.46
C ASP A 271 6.11 13.61 -69.37
N ALA A 272 6.42 14.36 -68.31
CA ALA A 272 7.60 15.21 -68.23
C ALA A 272 8.90 14.46 -67.86
N ASP A 273 8.80 13.38 -67.08
CA ASP A 273 9.90 12.49 -66.72
C ASP A 273 9.89 11.14 -67.46
N SER A 274 8.78 10.79 -68.14
CA SER A 274 8.62 9.58 -68.97
C SER A 274 8.36 8.29 -68.20
N ASP A 275 7.72 8.35 -67.03
CA ASP A 275 7.31 7.20 -66.23
C ASP A 275 6.09 6.44 -66.81
N GLY A 276 5.25 7.13 -67.58
CA GLY A 276 4.04 6.62 -68.25
C GLY A 276 2.71 7.16 -67.71
N TYR A 277 2.75 7.99 -66.67
CA TYR A 277 1.67 8.84 -66.22
C TYR A 277 1.81 10.21 -66.90
N GLY A 278 0.76 11.04 -66.86
CA GLY A 278 0.80 12.36 -67.49
C GLY A 278 0.67 13.43 -66.43
N ASP A 279 1.34 14.58 -66.61
CA ASP A 279 1.54 15.67 -65.62
C ASP A 279 0.27 16.13 -64.85
N GLN A 280 -0.95 15.82 -65.34
CA GLN A 280 -2.22 16.10 -64.68
C GLN A 280 -2.75 15.01 -63.74
N SER A 281 -2.37 13.77 -64.02
CA SER A 281 -2.80 12.54 -63.31
C SER A 281 -1.65 11.97 -62.47
N ASP A 282 -0.63 12.79 -62.28
CA ASP A 282 0.67 12.51 -61.68
C ASP A 282 0.89 13.55 -60.57
N ALA A 283 1.13 13.08 -59.35
CA ALA A 283 1.39 13.93 -58.19
C ALA A 283 2.81 14.53 -58.19
N PHE A 284 3.77 13.88 -58.86
CA PHE A 284 5.18 14.27 -58.92
C PHE A 284 5.73 14.34 -60.36
N PRO A 285 5.27 15.30 -61.23
CA PRO A 285 5.61 15.36 -62.67
C PRO A 285 7.07 15.67 -63.06
N ASN A 286 8.03 15.33 -62.22
CA ASN A 286 9.46 15.45 -62.47
C ASN A 286 10.28 14.32 -61.79
N ASP A 287 9.66 13.28 -61.21
CA ASP A 287 10.34 12.11 -60.61
C ASP A 287 9.84 10.81 -61.25
N GLU A 288 10.67 10.19 -62.08
CA GLU A 288 10.36 8.97 -62.85
C GLU A 288 10.00 7.71 -62.00
N ASN A 289 9.94 7.85 -60.68
CA ASN A 289 9.66 6.79 -59.71
C ASN A 289 8.40 7.03 -58.89
N GLU A 290 7.74 8.20 -58.97
CA GLU A 290 6.57 8.55 -58.16
C GLU A 290 5.50 9.21 -59.02
N TRP A 291 4.26 8.72 -58.96
CA TRP A 291 3.12 9.26 -59.73
C TRP A 291 1.87 9.49 -58.89
N ALA A 292 1.84 9.01 -57.65
CA ALA A 292 0.68 9.09 -56.76
C ALA A 292 1.13 9.49 -55.35
N ASP A 293 0.22 10.19 -54.68
CA ASP A 293 0.30 10.78 -53.34
C ASP A 293 -1.10 10.53 -52.74
N ALA A 294 -1.31 9.33 -52.21
CA ALA A 294 -2.64 8.83 -51.89
C ALA A 294 -3.26 9.52 -50.66
N ASP A 295 -2.44 9.99 -49.72
CA ASP A 295 -2.86 10.67 -48.50
C ASP A 295 -2.68 12.22 -48.53
N GLY A 296 -1.79 12.75 -49.38
CA GLY A 296 -1.52 14.17 -49.56
C GLY A 296 -0.39 14.74 -48.68
N ASP A 297 0.50 13.92 -48.13
CA ASP A 297 1.67 14.37 -47.33
C ASP A 297 2.77 15.02 -48.19
N GLY A 298 2.93 14.57 -49.44
CA GLY A 298 3.95 15.06 -50.39
C GLY A 298 5.20 14.19 -50.53
N VAL A 299 5.19 12.98 -49.99
CA VAL A 299 6.00 11.82 -50.38
C VAL A 299 5.15 10.95 -51.33
N GLY A 300 5.79 10.21 -52.23
CA GLY A 300 5.08 9.40 -53.24
C GLY A 300 4.88 7.95 -52.81
N ASP A 301 3.75 7.35 -53.21
CA ASP A 301 3.30 6.01 -52.82
C ASP A 301 4.36 4.89 -52.97
N ASN A 302 5.38 5.02 -53.85
CA ASN A 302 6.42 3.98 -54.00
C ASN A 302 7.61 4.16 -53.03
N GLY A 303 7.81 5.37 -52.53
CA GLY A 303 8.83 5.75 -51.56
C GLY A 303 8.29 5.86 -50.13
N ASP A 304 6.96 5.96 -49.98
CA ASP A 304 6.27 6.00 -48.70
C ASP A 304 6.13 4.60 -48.08
N ALA A 305 6.31 4.52 -46.76
CA ALA A 305 6.06 3.31 -45.98
C ALA A 305 4.59 3.17 -45.51
N PHE A 306 3.83 4.28 -45.55
CA PHE A 306 2.49 4.44 -45.00
C PHE A 306 1.58 5.25 -45.95
N ASP A 307 1.44 4.79 -47.20
CA ASP A 307 0.65 5.41 -48.30
C ASP A 307 -0.81 5.82 -47.99
N ASP A 308 -1.36 5.47 -46.81
CA ASP A 308 -2.70 5.84 -46.33
C ASP A 308 -2.68 6.80 -45.09
N ASP A 309 -1.54 7.23 -44.55
CA ASP A 309 -1.42 8.08 -43.33
C ASP A 309 -0.51 9.33 -43.50
N PRO A 310 -1.08 10.54 -43.70
CA PRO A 310 -0.35 11.75 -44.08
C PRO A 310 0.38 12.42 -42.90
N THR A 311 0.75 11.61 -41.91
CA THR A 311 1.55 11.99 -40.75
C THR A 311 2.78 11.12 -40.57
N GLN A 312 2.93 10.05 -41.36
CA GLN A 312 4.05 9.12 -41.35
C GLN A 312 4.48 8.83 -42.78
N SER A 313 5.80 8.83 -43.04
CA SER A 313 6.32 8.49 -44.38
C SER A 313 7.66 7.75 -44.36
N ALA A 314 8.07 7.26 -43.19
CA ALA A 314 9.26 6.45 -43.00
C ALA A 314 9.07 5.42 -41.88
N ASP A 315 9.50 4.19 -42.16
CA ASP A 315 9.62 3.06 -41.25
C ASP A 315 11.07 2.54 -41.44
N ARG A 316 11.94 2.81 -40.46
CA ARG A 316 13.39 2.60 -40.65
C ARG A 316 13.84 1.17 -40.46
N ASP A 317 13.19 0.42 -39.57
CA ASP A 317 13.59 -0.94 -39.19
C ASP A 317 12.61 -2.02 -39.70
N GLY A 318 11.42 -1.62 -40.15
CA GLY A 318 10.47 -2.42 -40.92
C GLY A 318 9.38 -3.08 -40.08
N ASP A 319 8.99 -2.48 -38.95
CA ASP A 319 8.05 -3.06 -37.99
C ASP A 319 6.57 -2.68 -38.24
N GLY A 320 6.33 -1.61 -39.00
CA GLY A 320 5.00 -1.07 -39.29
C GLY A 320 4.52 0.07 -38.38
N TYR A 321 5.41 0.68 -37.59
CA TYR A 321 5.22 1.94 -36.87
C TYR A 321 6.11 3.04 -37.48
N GLY A 322 5.69 4.30 -37.34
CA GLY A 322 6.28 5.38 -38.15
C GLY A 322 7.26 6.27 -37.39
N ASP A 323 8.43 6.52 -38.02
CA ASP A 323 9.55 7.33 -37.52
C ASP A 323 9.16 8.73 -36.98
N ASN A 324 8.05 9.32 -37.44
CA ASN A 324 7.65 10.67 -37.03
C ASN A 324 6.98 10.63 -35.65
N ALA A 325 7.74 10.99 -34.61
CA ALA A 325 7.27 11.17 -33.23
C ALA A 325 6.06 12.11 -33.02
N SER A 326 5.56 12.79 -34.06
CA SER A 326 4.33 13.61 -34.02
C SER A 326 3.19 13.09 -34.91
N GLY A 327 3.37 11.93 -35.55
CA GLY A 327 2.35 11.27 -36.37
C GLY A 327 1.44 10.34 -35.58
N ASN A 328 0.48 9.71 -36.26
CA ASN A 328 -0.26 8.58 -35.72
C ASN A 328 0.66 7.37 -35.64
N ASN A 329 0.41 6.44 -34.70
CA ASN A 329 1.21 5.20 -34.55
C ASN A 329 2.73 5.46 -34.60
N ALA A 330 3.14 6.57 -33.96
CA ALA A 330 4.53 6.97 -33.92
C ALA A 330 5.36 5.99 -33.11
N ASP A 331 6.49 5.61 -33.68
CA ASP A 331 7.44 4.70 -33.08
C ASP A 331 8.28 5.42 -32.00
N ALA A 332 8.31 4.83 -30.80
CA ALA A 332 9.16 5.26 -29.69
C ALA A 332 10.64 4.85 -29.85
N PHE A 333 10.93 3.79 -30.61
CA PHE A 333 12.27 3.23 -30.83
C PHE A 333 12.63 3.01 -32.33
N PRO A 334 12.75 4.07 -33.17
CA PRO A 334 12.94 3.98 -34.64
C PRO A 334 14.25 3.38 -35.19
N ASP A 335 14.87 2.47 -34.46
CA ASP A 335 16.05 1.68 -34.84
C ASP A 335 16.00 0.23 -34.28
N ASP A 336 14.91 -0.22 -33.63
CA ASP A 336 14.72 -1.59 -33.10
C ASP A 336 13.29 -2.15 -33.33
N ALA A 337 13.11 -2.87 -34.44
CA ALA A 337 11.86 -3.51 -34.90
C ALA A 337 11.21 -4.56 -33.97
N ASN A 338 11.60 -4.62 -32.70
CA ASN A 338 10.96 -5.42 -31.65
C ASN A 338 10.25 -4.53 -30.60
N GLU A 339 10.47 -3.21 -30.60
CA GLU A 339 9.91 -2.26 -29.64
C GLU A 339 9.37 -1.02 -30.37
N TRP A 340 8.16 -0.59 -30.06
CA TRP A 340 7.51 0.53 -30.79
C TRP A 340 6.59 1.41 -29.95
N VAL A 341 6.12 0.91 -28.80
CA VAL A 341 5.44 1.71 -27.77
C VAL A 341 6.31 1.76 -26.52
N ASP A 342 6.34 2.93 -25.89
CA ASP A 342 6.83 3.19 -24.54
C ASP A 342 5.63 3.81 -23.78
N SER A 343 4.84 2.98 -23.11
CA SER A 343 3.51 3.35 -22.59
C SER A 343 3.55 4.27 -21.37
N ASP A 344 4.64 4.30 -20.61
CA ASP A 344 4.80 5.13 -19.41
C ASP A 344 5.97 6.13 -19.46
N GLY A 345 6.88 5.98 -20.43
CA GLY A 345 7.91 6.97 -20.77
C GLY A 345 9.26 6.75 -20.09
N ASP A 346 9.60 5.52 -19.71
CA ASP A 346 10.81 5.18 -18.96
C ASP A 346 12.02 4.84 -19.84
N GLY A 347 11.77 4.47 -21.11
CA GLY A 347 12.77 4.16 -22.12
C GLY A 347 13.06 2.67 -22.33
N VAL A 348 12.27 1.76 -21.75
CA VAL A 348 12.12 0.36 -22.20
C VAL A 348 10.81 0.25 -22.99
N GLY A 349 10.79 -0.58 -24.04
CA GLY A 349 9.60 -0.77 -24.87
C GLY A 349 8.64 -1.81 -24.29
N ASP A 350 7.35 -1.62 -24.56
CA ASP A 350 6.22 -2.44 -24.05
C ASP A 350 6.36 -3.97 -24.29
N ASN A 351 7.23 -4.43 -25.20
CA ASN A 351 7.43 -5.88 -25.46
C ASN A 351 8.58 -6.49 -24.66
N ALA A 352 9.59 -5.69 -24.26
CA ALA A 352 10.70 -6.09 -23.39
C ALA A 352 10.43 -5.77 -21.91
N ASP A 353 9.56 -4.80 -21.65
CA ASP A 353 9.20 -4.36 -20.31
C ASP A 353 8.23 -5.37 -19.62
N ALA A 354 8.57 -5.75 -18.39
CA ALA A 354 7.71 -6.56 -17.52
C ALA A 354 6.50 -5.78 -16.97
N PHE A 355 6.60 -4.45 -16.86
CA PHE A 355 5.57 -3.56 -16.30
C PHE A 355 5.26 -2.33 -17.20
N PRO A 356 4.69 -2.49 -18.42
CA PRO A 356 4.44 -1.40 -19.42
C PRO A 356 3.41 -0.30 -19.04
N SER A 357 3.37 0.09 -17.77
CA SER A 357 2.51 1.12 -17.20
C SER A 357 3.02 1.67 -15.86
N ASP A 358 4.19 1.23 -15.39
CA ASP A 358 4.89 1.74 -14.20
C ASP A 358 6.36 2.03 -14.51
N ALA A 359 6.63 3.27 -14.93
CA ALA A 359 7.95 3.83 -15.25
C ALA A 359 8.98 3.83 -14.09
N THR A 360 8.76 3.05 -13.03
CA THR A 360 9.73 2.76 -11.97
C THR A 360 10.17 1.29 -11.93
N GLU A 361 9.55 0.41 -12.71
CA GLU A 361 9.88 -1.02 -12.81
C GLU A 361 9.97 -1.46 -14.27
N THR A 362 11.03 -2.19 -14.64
CA THR A 362 11.22 -2.69 -16.03
C THR A 362 11.50 -4.18 -16.13
N THR A 363 11.87 -4.79 -15.00
CA THR A 363 12.40 -6.15 -14.93
C THR A 363 11.72 -6.85 -13.77
N ASP A 364 11.32 -8.10 -14.01
CA ASP A 364 10.82 -9.06 -13.03
C ASP A 364 11.70 -10.31 -13.18
N THR A 365 12.77 -10.39 -12.38
CA THR A 365 13.85 -11.35 -12.60
C THR A 365 13.42 -12.80 -12.30
N ASP A 366 12.45 -13.03 -11.41
CA ASP A 366 11.97 -14.37 -11.04
C ASP A 366 10.51 -14.68 -11.39
N ASN A 367 9.75 -13.67 -11.83
CA ASN A 367 8.39 -13.73 -12.38
C ASN A 367 7.30 -13.90 -11.30
N ASP A 368 7.47 -13.29 -10.12
CA ASP A 368 6.44 -13.22 -9.05
C ASP A 368 5.36 -12.14 -9.31
N GLY A 369 5.67 -11.11 -10.11
CA GLY A 369 4.79 -9.98 -10.42
C GLY A 369 5.07 -8.69 -9.64
N VAL A 370 6.17 -8.59 -8.90
CA VAL A 370 6.75 -7.38 -8.31
C VAL A 370 8.03 -7.05 -9.08
N GLY A 371 8.29 -5.76 -9.34
CA GLY A 371 9.47 -5.34 -10.09
C GLY A 371 10.74 -5.28 -9.26
N ASP A 372 11.88 -5.58 -9.89
CA ASP A 372 13.22 -5.68 -9.29
C ASP A 372 13.64 -4.46 -8.42
N ASN A 373 13.04 -3.26 -8.56
CA ASN A 373 13.36 -2.10 -7.70
C ASN A 373 12.47 -1.99 -6.45
N ALA A 374 11.26 -2.54 -6.48
CA ALA A 374 10.32 -2.62 -5.36
C ALA A 374 10.46 -3.92 -4.56
N ASP A 375 10.91 -4.98 -5.22
CA ASP A 375 11.17 -6.29 -4.64
C ASP A 375 12.44 -6.29 -3.76
N VAL A 376 12.31 -6.78 -2.53
CA VAL A 376 13.43 -6.94 -1.60
C VAL A 376 14.25 -8.21 -1.90
N PHE A 377 13.67 -9.21 -2.56
CA PHE A 377 14.29 -10.47 -2.95
C PHE A 377 14.13 -10.80 -4.46
N PRO A 378 14.69 -10.01 -5.41
CA PRO A 378 14.50 -10.15 -6.88
C PRO A 378 14.99 -11.44 -7.57
N THR A 379 15.11 -12.55 -6.85
CA THR A 379 15.51 -13.87 -7.35
C THR A 379 14.82 -15.03 -6.62
N ASP A 380 13.92 -14.76 -5.67
CA ASP A 380 13.09 -15.77 -5.00
C ASP A 380 11.59 -15.49 -5.24
N PRO A 381 10.94 -16.18 -6.18
CA PRO A 381 9.56 -15.91 -6.58
C PRO A 381 8.52 -16.38 -5.55
N SER A 382 8.94 -16.59 -4.30
CA SER A 382 8.07 -16.79 -3.14
C SER A 382 8.19 -15.70 -2.08
N GLU A 383 9.09 -14.73 -2.23
CA GLU A 383 9.29 -13.61 -1.31
C GLU A 383 9.50 -12.30 -2.06
N SER A 384 8.73 -11.26 -1.74
CA SER A 384 8.98 -9.92 -2.30
C SER A 384 8.86 -8.77 -1.29
N VAL A 385 8.65 -9.10 -0.01
CA VAL A 385 8.51 -8.15 1.10
C VAL A 385 9.32 -8.64 2.29
N ASP A 386 10.10 -7.74 2.88
CA ASP A 386 10.76 -7.85 4.18
C ASP A 386 10.25 -6.67 5.02
N THR A 387 9.36 -6.92 5.98
CA THR A 387 8.59 -5.87 6.66
C THR A 387 9.36 -5.21 7.81
N ASP A 388 10.32 -5.91 8.43
CA ASP A 388 11.11 -5.40 9.55
C ASP A 388 12.61 -5.24 9.27
N GLY A 389 13.11 -5.80 8.16
CA GLY A 389 14.45 -5.59 7.62
C GLY A 389 15.49 -6.58 8.12
N ASP A 390 15.08 -7.76 8.56
CA ASP A 390 15.93 -8.83 9.10
C ASP A 390 16.65 -9.66 8.01
N GLY A 391 16.06 -9.73 6.81
CA GLY A 391 16.59 -10.47 5.66
C GLY A 391 15.94 -11.84 5.40
N VAL A 392 14.89 -12.21 6.12
CA VAL A 392 13.92 -13.27 5.76
C VAL A 392 12.66 -12.62 5.18
N GLY A 393 12.08 -13.21 4.14
CA GLY A 393 10.86 -12.69 3.52
C GLY A 393 9.60 -13.06 4.30
N ASN A 394 8.59 -12.19 4.25
CA ASN A 394 7.32 -12.29 4.98
C ASN A 394 6.57 -13.63 4.83
N ASN A 395 6.77 -14.44 3.78
CA ASN A 395 6.09 -15.74 3.63
C ASN A 395 6.84 -16.91 4.30
N ALA A 396 8.15 -16.77 4.50
CA ALA A 396 9.01 -17.72 5.20
C ALA A 396 9.25 -17.36 6.67
N ASP A 397 9.09 -16.08 7.01
CA ASP A 397 9.21 -15.55 8.35
C ASP A 397 7.95 -15.83 9.19
N ALA A 398 8.14 -16.50 10.34
CA ALA A 398 7.07 -16.71 11.32
C ALA A 398 6.69 -15.44 12.11
N PHE A 399 7.56 -14.43 12.13
CA PHE A 399 7.47 -13.22 12.96
C PHE A 399 7.75 -11.95 12.16
N ASP A 400 7.06 -11.78 11.02
CA ASP A 400 7.22 -10.72 10.00
C ASP A 400 7.12 -9.23 10.44
N THR A 401 7.19 -8.95 11.74
CA THR A 401 7.24 -7.62 12.35
C THR A 401 8.21 -7.51 13.54
N ASP A 402 8.96 -8.57 13.88
CA ASP A 402 10.02 -8.57 14.90
C ASP A 402 11.37 -9.04 14.30
N PRO A 403 12.30 -8.12 13.96
CA PRO A 403 13.54 -8.40 13.23
C PRO A 403 14.62 -9.07 14.11
N THR A 404 14.17 -9.82 15.11
CA THR A 404 14.98 -10.59 16.04
C THR A 404 14.53 -12.05 16.14
N GLN A 405 13.40 -12.41 15.51
CA GLN A 405 12.83 -13.75 15.46
C GLN A 405 12.44 -14.08 14.03
N THR A 406 12.66 -15.32 13.57
CA THR A 406 12.31 -15.74 12.20
C THR A 406 11.73 -17.13 12.08
N THR A 407 11.85 -17.94 13.14
CA THR A 407 11.45 -19.36 13.15
C THR A 407 10.64 -19.63 14.40
N ASP A 408 9.52 -20.31 14.21
CA ASP A 408 8.65 -20.90 15.23
C ASP A 408 8.61 -22.40 14.91
N SER A 409 9.42 -23.19 15.62
CA SER A 409 9.65 -24.59 15.25
C SER A 409 8.49 -25.54 15.59
N ASP A 410 7.59 -25.17 16.50
CA ASP A 410 6.44 -26.01 16.90
C ASP A 410 5.06 -25.34 16.78
N GLY A 411 5.00 -24.03 16.54
CA GLY A 411 3.81 -23.29 16.16
C GLY A 411 3.05 -22.63 17.32
N ASP A 412 3.72 -22.32 18.44
CA ASP A 412 3.10 -21.76 19.63
C ASP A 412 3.03 -20.22 19.65
N GLY A 413 3.82 -19.54 18.82
CA GLY A 413 3.91 -18.09 18.71
C GLY A 413 5.04 -17.42 19.52
N TYR A 414 6.01 -18.18 20.02
CA TYR A 414 7.30 -17.70 20.53
C TYR A 414 8.44 -18.11 19.59
N GLY A 415 9.53 -17.35 19.56
CA GLY A 415 10.55 -17.48 18.52
C GLY A 415 11.83 -18.20 18.98
N ASP A 416 12.30 -19.14 18.15
CA ASP A 416 13.47 -20.01 18.39
C ASP A 416 14.78 -19.25 18.72
N ASN A 417 14.93 -17.98 18.33
CA ASN A 417 16.18 -17.26 18.52
C ASN A 417 16.32 -16.80 19.98
N ALA A 418 17.10 -17.55 20.75
CA ALA A 418 17.45 -17.25 22.15
C ALA A 418 18.08 -15.85 22.41
N SER A 419 18.41 -15.07 21.38
CA SER A 419 18.86 -13.67 21.50
C SER A 419 17.82 -12.63 21.04
N GLY A 420 16.65 -13.05 20.60
CA GLY A 420 15.55 -12.20 20.17
C GLY A 420 14.65 -11.72 21.30
N ASN A 421 13.57 -11.02 20.95
CA ASN A 421 12.50 -10.68 21.88
C ASN A 421 11.64 -11.93 22.14
N SER A 422 11.13 -12.07 23.36
CA SER A 422 10.30 -13.20 23.79
C SER A 422 10.79 -14.57 23.26
N PRO A 423 12.07 -14.92 23.51
CA PRO A 423 12.65 -16.13 22.97
C PRO A 423 11.99 -17.35 23.61
N ASP A 424 11.71 -18.35 22.78
CA ASP A 424 11.28 -19.65 23.26
C ASP A 424 12.46 -20.40 23.91
N VAL A 425 12.25 -20.87 25.14
CA VAL A 425 13.20 -21.70 25.89
C VAL A 425 13.09 -23.18 25.51
N PHE A 426 11.94 -23.64 24.99
CA PHE A 426 11.66 -25.01 24.57
C PHE A 426 11.17 -25.13 23.09
N PRO A 427 11.97 -24.78 22.05
CA PRO A 427 11.57 -24.73 20.61
C PRO A 427 11.07 -26.00 19.90
N ASN A 428 10.60 -27.00 20.63
CA ASN A 428 10.05 -28.25 20.10
C ASN A 428 8.87 -28.78 20.98
N ASP A 429 8.39 -28.01 21.95
CA ASP A 429 7.23 -28.33 22.80
C ASP A 429 6.26 -27.13 22.86
N SER A 430 5.28 -27.12 21.95
CA SER A 430 4.28 -26.06 21.79
C SER A 430 3.32 -25.88 22.98
N THR A 431 3.65 -26.41 24.15
CA THR A 431 2.97 -26.18 25.42
C THR A 431 3.82 -25.46 26.46
N GLU A 432 5.11 -25.25 26.22
CA GLU A 432 6.05 -24.55 27.11
C GLU A 432 6.93 -23.58 26.32
N TRP A 433 7.04 -22.32 26.75
CA TRP A 433 7.86 -21.30 26.07
C TRP A 433 8.79 -20.52 27.00
N MET A 434 8.58 -20.62 28.32
CA MET A 434 9.27 -19.84 29.35
C MET A 434 9.70 -20.77 30.48
N ASP A 435 10.88 -20.50 31.02
CA ASP A 435 11.49 -21.13 32.20
C ASP A 435 11.97 -19.96 33.07
N SER A 436 11.10 -19.51 33.98
CA SER A 436 11.24 -18.23 34.67
C SER A 436 12.33 -18.22 35.76
N ASP A 437 12.73 -19.38 36.28
CA ASP A 437 13.79 -19.53 37.29
C ASP A 437 15.02 -20.36 36.84
N GLY A 438 14.91 -21.10 35.74
CA GLY A 438 16.03 -21.77 35.06
C GLY A 438 16.26 -23.22 35.47
N ASP A 439 15.24 -23.93 35.96
CA ASP A 439 15.32 -25.30 36.46
C ASP A 439 15.16 -26.37 35.35
N GLY A 440 14.51 -26.00 34.23
CA GLY A 440 14.30 -26.84 33.05
C GLY A 440 12.91 -27.46 32.92
N VAL A 441 11.96 -27.14 33.79
CA VAL A 441 10.51 -27.31 33.57
C VAL A 441 9.93 -25.98 33.04
N GLY A 442 8.94 -26.05 32.15
CA GLY A 442 8.31 -24.85 31.61
C GLY A 442 7.22 -24.29 32.54
N ASP A 443 7.06 -22.96 32.54
CA ASP A 443 6.14 -22.20 33.38
C ASP A 443 4.66 -22.67 33.36
N ASN A 444 4.21 -23.44 32.34
CA ASN A 444 2.83 -23.96 32.29
C ASN A 444 2.69 -25.37 32.89
N ALA A 445 3.76 -26.16 32.91
CA ALA A 445 3.83 -27.48 33.53
C ALA A 445 4.30 -27.40 35.00
N ASP A 446 5.03 -26.36 35.34
CA ASP A 446 5.57 -26.13 36.68
C ASP A 446 4.49 -25.60 37.65
N ALA A 447 4.40 -26.24 38.83
CA ALA A 447 3.57 -25.78 39.94
C ALA A 447 4.13 -24.53 40.65
N PHE A 448 5.45 -24.32 40.59
CA PHE A 448 6.17 -23.21 41.24
C PHE A 448 7.13 -22.47 40.27
N PRO A 449 6.66 -21.80 39.19
CA PRO A 449 7.50 -21.17 38.13
C PRO A 449 8.46 -20.03 38.52
N ASN A 450 8.77 -19.86 39.81
CA ASN A 450 9.69 -18.85 40.33
C ASN A 450 10.58 -19.41 41.46
N ASP A 451 10.56 -20.72 41.72
CA ASP A 451 11.42 -21.42 42.67
C ASP A 451 12.01 -22.70 42.05
N ALA A 452 13.20 -22.56 41.45
CA ALA A 452 14.00 -23.63 40.82
C ALA A 452 14.44 -24.79 41.74
N THR A 453 13.79 -24.96 42.90
CA THR A 453 13.92 -26.12 43.79
C THR A 453 12.64 -26.94 43.91
N GLU A 454 11.50 -26.47 43.37
CA GLU A 454 10.20 -27.17 43.40
C GLU A 454 9.54 -27.15 42.01
N THR A 455 9.02 -28.28 41.54
CA THR A 455 8.36 -28.38 40.22
C THR A 455 6.97 -29.02 40.24
N LEU A 456 6.62 -29.66 41.37
CA LEU A 456 5.42 -30.48 41.53
C LEU A 456 4.77 -30.15 42.87
N ASP A 457 3.45 -30.09 42.84
CA ASP A 457 2.53 -30.02 43.98
C ASP A 457 1.55 -31.19 43.78
N THR A 458 1.92 -32.37 44.27
CA THR A 458 1.25 -33.63 43.90
C THR A 458 -0.17 -33.75 44.47
N ASP A 459 -0.48 -33.10 45.59
CA ASP A 459 -1.81 -33.13 46.22
C ASP A 459 -2.57 -31.78 46.22
N GLY A 460 -1.89 -30.67 45.91
CA GLY A 460 -2.49 -29.36 45.62
C GLY A 460 -2.55 -28.40 46.82
N ASP A 461 -1.63 -28.54 47.77
CA ASP A 461 -1.62 -27.82 49.05
C ASP A 461 -0.79 -26.51 49.04
N SER A 462 -0.01 -26.30 47.97
CA SER A 462 0.92 -25.18 47.74
C SER A 462 2.27 -25.24 48.48
N VAL A 463 2.68 -26.40 49.00
CA VAL A 463 4.08 -26.74 49.29
C VAL A 463 4.59 -27.70 48.20
N GLY A 464 5.84 -27.54 47.78
CA GLY A 464 6.40 -28.37 46.71
C GLY A 464 6.89 -29.74 47.19
N ASP A 465 6.78 -30.75 46.33
CA ASP A 465 7.11 -32.16 46.60
C ASP A 465 8.53 -32.40 47.19
N ASN A 466 9.51 -31.48 47.04
CA ASN A 466 10.84 -31.62 47.65
C ASN A 466 10.96 -30.95 49.03
N ALA A 467 10.09 -29.99 49.35
CA ALA A 467 10.02 -29.31 50.65
C ALA A 467 8.99 -29.93 51.60
N ASP A 468 7.99 -30.61 51.04
CA ASP A 468 6.92 -31.28 51.77
C ASP A 468 7.37 -32.64 52.34
N ALA A 469 7.09 -32.86 53.63
CA ALA A 469 7.29 -34.14 54.30
C ALA A 469 6.26 -35.22 53.87
N PHE A 470 5.06 -34.81 53.43
CA PHE A 470 3.96 -35.68 53.03
C PHE A 470 3.35 -35.33 51.64
N PRO A 471 4.08 -35.43 50.50
CA PRO A 471 3.65 -34.98 49.15
C PRO A 471 2.42 -35.67 48.50
N ASN A 472 1.58 -36.35 49.28
CA ASN A 472 0.36 -37.02 48.85
C ASN A 472 -0.80 -36.84 49.86
N ASP A 473 -0.63 -36.01 50.90
CA ASP A 473 -1.66 -35.64 51.87
C ASP A 473 -1.65 -34.13 52.15
N ALA A 474 -2.42 -33.38 51.35
CA ALA A 474 -2.66 -31.93 51.44
C ALA A 474 -3.27 -31.42 52.77
N THR A 475 -3.19 -32.18 53.85
CA THR A 475 -3.46 -31.76 55.23
C THR A 475 -2.23 -31.75 56.14
N GLU A 476 -1.09 -32.27 55.69
CA GLU A 476 0.18 -32.31 56.43
C GLU A 476 1.34 -31.85 55.54
N THR A 477 2.22 -30.97 56.05
CA THR A 477 3.38 -30.46 55.28
C THR A 477 4.71 -30.55 56.02
N LEU A 478 4.66 -30.77 57.33
CA LEU A 478 5.81 -30.77 58.22
C LEU A 478 5.75 -32.01 59.10
N ASP A 479 6.92 -32.59 59.32
CA ASP A 479 7.23 -33.66 60.27
C ASP A 479 8.40 -33.10 61.10
N THR A 480 8.08 -32.33 62.15
CA THR A 480 9.06 -31.46 62.83
C THR A 480 10.14 -32.26 63.59
N ASP A 481 9.85 -33.48 64.02
CA ASP A 481 10.80 -34.36 64.74
C ASP A 481 11.20 -35.64 63.98
N GLY A 482 10.50 -36.01 62.90
CA GLY A 482 10.90 -37.05 61.95
C GLY A 482 10.33 -38.45 62.25
N ASP A 483 9.18 -38.53 62.92
CA ASP A 483 8.55 -39.77 63.36
C ASP A 483 7.63 -40.41 62.30
N GLY A 484 7.12 -39.59 61.36
CA GLY A 484 6.26 -40.00 60.25
C GLY A 484 4.75 -39.74 60.45
N VAL A 485 4.35 -39.01 61.50
CA VAL A 485 3.05 -38.34 61.63
C VAL A 485 3.23 -36.85 61.38
N GLY A 486 2.28 -36.21 60.68
CA GLY A 486 2.39 -34.79 60.34
C GLY A 486 1.97 -33.87 61.49
N ASP A 487 2.59 -32.70 61.56
CA ASP A 487 2.45 -31.68 62.61
C ASP A 487 0.99 -31.28 62.94
N ASN A 488 0.01 -31.46 62.05
CA ASN A 488 -1.41 -31.15 62.33
C ASN A 488 -2.20 -32.36 62.88
N ALA A 489 -1.74 -33.59 62.64
CA ALA A 489 -2.30 -34.84 63.14
C ALA A 489 -1.64 -35.29 64.45
N ASP A 490 -0.37 -34.92 64.65
CA ASP A 490 0.41 -35.21 65.84
C ASP A 490 0.00 -34.31 67.02
N VAL A 491 -0.18 -34.92 68.20
CA VAL A 491 -0.42 -34.21 69.46
C VAL A 491 0.88 -33.66 70.07
N PHE A 492 2.02 -34.28 69.80
CA PHE A 492 3.34 -33.94 70.33
C PHE A 492 4.41 -33.72 69.23
N PRO A 493 4.22 -32.77 68.28
CA PRO A 493 5.06 -32.57 67.08
C PRO A 493 6.49 -32.04 67.32
N ASN A 494 7.10 -32.37 68.46
CA ASN A 494 8.49 -32.10 68.82
C ASN A 494 9.11 -33.27 69.64
N ASP A 495 8.42 -34.39 69.83
CA ASP A 495 8.92 -35.61 70.47
C ASP A 495 8.54 -36.86 69.66
N ALA A 496 9.45 -37.29 68.77
CA ALA A 496 9.35 -38.44 67.87
C ALA A 496 9.18 -39.84 68.54
N ASN A 497 8.76 -39.88 69.80
CA ASN A 497 8.37 -41.08 70.53
C ASN A 497 6.87 -41.06 70.91
N GLU A 498 6.17 -39.93 70.78
CA GLU A 498 4.77 -39.75 71.18
C GLU A 498 3.96 -39.10 70.05
N THR A 499 2.81 -39.68 69.68
CA THR A 499 1.95 -39.14 68.61
C THR A 499 0.48 -38.99 68.99
N LEU A 500 0.08 -39.61 70.10
CA LEU A 500 -1.29 -39.72 70.56
C LEU A 500 -1.36 -39.44 72.05
N ASP A 501 -2.45 -38.80 72.45
CA ASP A 501 -2.88 -38.56 73.82
C ASP A 501 -4.35 -39.03 73.85
N THR A 502 -4.55 -40.31 74.17
CA THR A 502 -5.84 -40.98 73.95
C THR A 502 -6.94 -40.47 74.89
N ASP A 503 -6.59 -39.97 76.07
CA ASP A 503 -7.56 -39.47 77.06
C ASP A 503 -7.50 -37.95 77.34
N GLY A 504 -6.41 -37.27 76.94
CA GLY A 504 -6.27 -35.82 76.95
C GLY A 504 -5.59 -35.23 78.20
N ASP A 505 -4.78 -36.02 78.92
CA ASP A 505 -4.08 -35.61 80.14
C ASP A 505 -2.80 -34.79 79.88
N GLY A 506 -2.16 -34.98 78.71
CA GLY A 506 -0.94 -34.30 78.28
C GLY A 506 0.36 -35.10 78.40
N VAL A 507 0.29 -36.38 78.77
CA VAL A 507 1.33 -37.41 78.57
C VAL A 507 0.99 -38.21 77.31
N GLY A 508 2.00 -38.64 76.55
CA GLY A 508 1.78 -39.42 75.33
C GLY A 508 1.56 -40.90 75.60
N ASP A 509 0.75 -41.56 74.75
CA ASP A 509 0.32 -42.96 74.86
C ASP A 509 1.47 -43.99 75.05
N ASN A 510 2.73 -43.69 74.67
CA ASN A 510 3.86 -44.61 74.87
C ASN A 510 4.62 -44.36 76.20
N ALA A 511 4.52 -43.16 76.78
CA ALA A 511 5.09 -42.80 78.07
C ALA A 511 4.09 -43.00 79.22
N ASP A 512 2.79 -42.90 78.93
CA ASP A 512 1.70 -43.11 79.87
C ASP A 512 1.53 -44.60 80.22
N VAL A 513 1.42 -44.90 81.52
CA VAL A 513 1.13 -46.25 82.03
C VAL A 513 -0.35 -46.60 81.94
N PHE A 514 -1.25 -45.60 81.92
CA PHE A 514 -2.71 -45.74 81.92
C PHE A 514 -3.42 -44.90 80.83
N PRO A 515 -3.10 -45.06 79.52
CA PRO A 515 -3.57 -44.21 78.39
C PRO A 515 -5.07 -44.30 78.04
N GLU A 516 -5.93 -44.66 78.99
CA GLU A 516 -7.39 -44.54 78.90
C GLU A 516 -8.01 -43.84 80.15
N ASP A 517 -7.21 -43.36 81.12
CA ASP A 517 -7.67 -42.66 82.34
C ASP A 517 -6.84 -41.40 82.66
N ALA A 518 -7.29 -40.25 82.15
CA ALA A 518 -6.71 -38.90 82.28
C ALA A 518 -6.60 -38.32 83.72
N ASN A 519 -6.58 -39.18 84.74
CA ASN A 519 -6.28 -38.87 86.13
C ASN A 519 -5.03 -39.61 86.63
N GLU A 520 -4.49 -40.59 85.89
CA GLU A 520 -3.32 -41.39 86.25
C GLU A 520 -2.39 -41.50 85.04
N ALA A 521 -1.12 -41.11 85.18
CA ALA A 521 -0.12 -41.24 84.10
C ALA A 521 1.12 -42.06 84.51
N PHE A 522 1.31 -42.26 85.81
CA PHE A 522 2.52 -42.82 86.41
C PHE A 522 2.16 -43.92 87.42
N ASP A 523 2.99 -44.96 87.47
CA ASP A 523 2.98 -46.08 88.41
C ASP A 523 4.44 -46.23 88.88
N THR A 524 4.81 -45.48 89.92
CA THR A 524 6.21 -45.23 90.28
C THR A 524 6.91 -46.49 90.81
N ASP A 525 6.17 -47.43 91.40
CA ASP A 525 6.71 -48.68 91.94
C ASP A 525 6.33 -49.95 91.14
N GLY A 526 5.34 -49.87 90.24
CA GLY A 526 4.97 -50.92 89.28
C GLY A 526 3.95 -51.93 89.78
N ASP A 527 3.13 -51.56 90.75
CA ASP A 527 2.08 -52.38 91.38
C ASP A 527 0.79 -52.49 90.53
N GLY A 528 0.51 -51.49 89.70
CA GLY A 528 -0.67 -51.39 88.84
C GLY A 528 -1.81 -50.50 89.36
N VAL A 529 -1.60 -49.76 90.44
CA VAL A 529 -2.39 -48.59 90.83
C VAL A 529 -1.59 -47.32 90.48
N GLY A 530 -2.26 -46.31 89.92
CA GLY A 530 -1.59 -45.05 89.55
C GLY A 530 -1.27 -44.15 90.74
N ASP A 531 -0.19 -43.38 90.63
CA ASP A 531 0.37 -42.53 91.69
C ASP A 531 -0.63 -41.55 92.34
N ASN A 532 -1.72 -41.14 91.67
CA ASN A 532 -2.73 -40.24 92.25
C ASN A 532 -3.85 -40.99 93.00
N ALA A 533 -4.04 -42.29 92.73
CA ALA A 533 -4.98 -43.18 93.41
C ALA A 533 -4.32 -43.99 94.52
N ASP A 534 -3.00 -44.18 94.46
CA ASP A 534 -2.22 -44.90 95.44
C ASP A 534 -1.90 -44.05 96.69
N ALA A 535 -2.07 -44.65 97.87
CA ALA A 535 -1.65 -44.07 99.14
C ALA A 535 -0.13 -44.22 99.41
N PHE A 536 0.54 -45.18 98.75
CA PHE A 536 1.97 -45.48 98.94
C PHE A 536 2.78 -45.62 97.62
N PRO A 537 2.85 -44.59 96.73
CA PRO A 537 3.45 -44.70 95.38
C PRO A 537 4.96 -45.06 95.27
N GLU A 538 5.62 -45.42 96.37
CA GLU A 538 7.01 -45.90 96.41
C GLU A 538 7.14 -47.31 97.01
N ASP A 539 6.04 -48.00 97.34
CA ASP A 539 6.00 -49.36 97.91
C ASP A 539 4.92 -50.24 97.26
N ALA A 540 5.32 -50.95 96.20
CA ALA A 540 4.53 -51.87 95.35
C ALA A 540 3.92 -53.10 96.07
N THR A 541 3.78 -53.03 97.39
CA THR A 541 3.19 -54.02 98.26
C THR A 541 2.03 -53.47 99.10
N GLN A 542 1.80 -52.14 99.04
CA GLN A 542 0.79 -51.37 99.75
C GLN A 542 0.10 -50.41 98.79
N THR A 543 -1.24 -50.34 98.81
CA THR A 543 -2.01 -49.43 97.91
C THR A 543 -3.11 -48.61 98.59
N LEU A 544 -3.38 -48.89 99.87
CA LEU A 544 -4.50 -48.33 100.62
C LEU A 544 -4.06 -48.03 102.05
N ASP A 545 -4.38 -46.82 102.49
CA ASP A 545 -4.31 -46.34 103.87
C ASP A 545 -5.75 -46.03 104.29
N SER A 546 -6.44 -47.00 104.92
CA SER A 546 -7.87 -46.91 105.17
C SER A 546 -8.27 -45.86 106.22
N ASP A 547 -7.37 -45.44 107.10
CA ASP A 547 -7.65 -44.48 108.17
C ASP A 547 -6.73 -43.25 108.25
N GLY A 548 -5.63 -43.24 107.48
CA GLY A 548 -4.80 -42.08 107.19
C GLY A 548 -3.58 -41.92 108.10
N ASP A 549 -3.04 -43.02 108.63
CA ASP A 549 -1.94 -42.99 109.61
C ASP A 549 -0.54 -43.20 109.00
N GLY A 550 -0.47 -43.62 107.73
CA GLY A 550 0.77 -43.88 107.00
C GLY A 550 1.30 -45.32 107.10
N TYR A 551 0.50 -46.29 107.54
CA TYR A 551 0.76 -47.72 107.42
C TYR A 551 -0.26 -48.37 106.48
N GLY A 552 0.20 -49.32 105.66
CA GLY A 552 -0.64 -49.81 104.56
C GLY A 552 -1.47 -51.04 104.92
N ASP A 553 -2.73 -51.05 104.46
CA ASP A 553 -3.75 -52.07 104.71
C ASP A 553 -3.34 -53.51 104.34
N SER A 554 -2.34 -53.70 103.46
CA SER A 554 -1.98 -55.01 102.91
C SER A 554 -1.21 -55.84 103.95
N PRO A 555 -1.77 -56.93 104.50
CA PRO A 555 -1.10 -57.70 105.56
C PRO A 555 0.10 -58.53 105.08
N GLN A 556 0.53 -58.34 103.83
CA GLN A 556 1.72 -58.94 103.22
C GLN A 556 2.73 -57.87 102.75
N GLY A 557 2.41 -56.58 102.87
CA GLY A 557 3.26 -55.49 102.42
C GLY A 557 4.39 -55.13 103.38
N THR A 558 5.17 -54.11 103.00
CA THR A 558 6.15 -53.50 103.89
C THR A 558 5.40 -52.78 105.01
N THR A 559 5.90 -52.90 106.25
CA THR A 559 5.31 -52.26 107.45
C THR A 559 3.76 -52.29 107.46
N PRO A 560 3.16 -53.49 107.42
CA PRO A 560 1.72 -53.62 107.24
C PRO A 560 0.97 -53.17 108.48
N ASP A 561 -0.12 -52.47 108.28
CA ASP A 561 -1.02 -52.11 109.36
C ASP A 561 -1.78 -53.35 109.87
N LEU A 562 -1.62 -53.64 111.17
CA LEU A 562 -2.34 -54.70 111.87
C LEU A 562 -3.73 -54.26 112.37
N PHE A 563 -4.03 -52.97 112.36
CA PHE A 563 -5.30 -52.35 112.75
C PHE A 563 -5.86 -51.32 111.71
N PRO A 564 -6.16 -51.69 110.43
CA PRO A 564 -6.55 -50.79 109.31
C PRO A 564 -7.81 -49.89 109.43
N ASN A 565 -8.29 -49.62 110.63
CA ASN A 565 -9.45 -48.78 110.94
C ASN A 565 -9.27 -48.00 112.28
N ASP A 566 -8.08 -48.04 112.90
CA ASP A 566 -7.70 -47.26 114.08
C ASP A 566 -6.33 -46.61 113.88
N ALA A 567 -6.32 -45.44 113.24
CA ALA A 567 -5.19 -44.54 112.92
C ALA A 567 -4.30 -44.09 114.10
N THR A 568 -4.40 -44.78 115.23
CA THR A 568 -3.60 -44.60 116.42
C THR A 568 -2.81 -45.86 116.79
N GLN A 569 -3.01 -46.99 116.09
CA GLN A 569 -2.33 -48.26 116.28
C GLN A 569 -2.03 -48.91 114.92
N TRP A 570 -0.83 -49.44 114.74
CA TRP A 570 -0.42 -50.06 113.47
C TRP A 570 0.42 -51.32 113.60
N PHE A 571 0.93 -51.62 114.81
CA PHE A 571 1.80 -52.77 115.07
C PHE A 571 1.51 -53.39 116.44
N ASP A 572 1.80 -54.68 116.55
CA ASP A 572 1.55 -55.58 117.68
C ASP A 572 2.67 -56.63 117.64
N VAL A 573 3.64 -56.54 118.57
CA VAL A 573 4.88 -57.33 118.52
C VAL A 573 4.69 -58.78 118.99
N ASP A 574 3.77 -59.04 119.91
CA ASP A 574 3.56 -60.38 120.50
C ASP A 574 2.25 -61.07 120.09
N ASN A 575 1.41 -60.36 119.33
CA ASN A 575 0.21 -60.79 118.62
C ASN A 575 -0.97 -61.11 119.54
N ASP A 576 -1.16 -60.29 120.58
CA ASP A 576 -2.27 -60.42 121.52
C ASP A 576 -3.56 -59.69 121.08
N GLY A 577 -3.43 -58.73 120.14
CA GLY A 577 -4.52 -57.93 119.58
C GLY A 577 -4.68 -56.53 120.18
N TYR A 578 -3.73 -56.07 120.99
CA TYR A 578 -3.57 -54.68 121.41
C TYR A 578 -2.39 -54.04 120.66
N GLY A 579 -2.45 -52.73 120.43
CA GLY A 579 -1.45 -52.04 119.61
C GLY A 579 -0.32 -51.45 120.44
N ASP A 580 0.91 -51.65 120.00
CA ASP A 580 2.14 -51.27 120.69
C ASP A 580 2.39 -49.76 120.77
N ASN A 581 1.65 -48.92 120.03
CA ASN A 581 1.90 -47.47 120.05
C ASN A 581 1.42 -46.87 121.39
N PRO A 582 2.31 -46.36 122.26
CA PRO A 582 1.94 -45.90 123.60
C PRO A 582 1.12 -44.60 123.59
N GLU A 583 1.04 -43.88 122.47
CA GLU A 583 0.16 -42.72 122.30
C GLU A 583 -1.22 -43.10 121.74
N GLY A 584 -1.43 -44.38 121.41
CA GLY A 584 -2.62 -44.89 120.74
C GLY A 584 -3.81 -45.21 121.64
N LEU A 585 -4.95 -45.49 121.01
CA LEU A 585 -6.15 -45.96 121.71
C LEU A 585 -5.94 -47.41 122.14
N ASN A 586 -6.28 -47.71 123.40
CA ASN A 586 -6.07 -49.03 124.02
C ASN A 586 -4.64 -49.57 123.81
N ALA A 587 -3.64 -48.69 123.94
CA ALA A 587 -2.24 -49.06 123.78
C ALA A 587 -1.80 -50.16 124.74
N ASP A 588 -1.03 -51.10 124.22
CA ASP A 588 -0.37 -52.12 125.01
C ASP A 588 0.73 -51.49 125.90
N VAL A 589 0.62 -51.72 127.21
CA VAL A 589 1.60 -51.29 128.21
C VAL A 589 2.77 -52.29 128.35
N PHE A 590 2.61 -53.51 127.86
CA PHE A 590 3.60 -54.59 127.86
C PHE A 590 3.90 -55.20 126.45
N PRO A 591 4.40 -54.44 125.44
CA PRO A 591 4.63 -54.85 124.02
C PRO A 591 5.54 -56.05 123.69
N ASN A 592 5.79 -56.95 124.63
CA ASN A 592 6.64 -58.14 124.49
C ASN A 592 6.11 -59.32 125.33
N ASP A 593 4.95 -59.20 126.00
CA ASP A 593 4.31 -60.23 126.80
C ASP A 593 2.81 -60.27 126.54
N GLY A 594 2.40 -60.89 125.43
CA GLY A 594 1.01 -61.09 125.00
C GLY A 594 0.14 -61.98 125.89
N THR A 595 0.43 -61.99 127.19
CA THR A 595 -0.50 -62.36 128.26
C THR A 595 -0.95 -61.15 129.10
N GLU A 596 -0.34 -59.98 128.94
CA GLU A 596 -0.60 -58.73 129.67
C GLU A 596 -0.68 -57.55 128.68
N TRP A 597 -1.63 -56.63 128.84
CA TRP A 597 -1.76 -55.47 127.94
C TRP A 597 -2.05 -54.12 128.62
N ALA A 598 -2.36 -54.14 129.92
CA ALA A 598 -2.73 -52.95 130.69
C ALA A 598 -2.12 -53.01 132.09
N ASP A 599 -1.72 -51.85 132.61
CA ASP A 599 -1.24 -51.61 133.97
C ASP A 599 -2.13 -50.49 134.56
N SER A 600 -3.21 -50.89 135.23
CA SER A 600 -4.29 -49.97 135.61
C SER A 600 -3.92 -49.04 136.78
N ASP A 601 -2.89 -49.36 137.58
CA ASP A 601 -2.43 -48.55 138.71
C ASP A 601 -0.98 -48.03 138.60
N GLY A 602 -0.19 -48.55 137.68
CA GLY A 602 1.14 -48.06 137.28
C GLY A 602 2.30 -48.64 138.09
N ASP A 603 2.16 -49.85 138.64
CA ASP A 603 3.16 -50.49 139.49
C ASP A 603 4.19 -51.35 138.73
N GLY A 604 3.88 -51.72 137.47
CA GLY A 604 4.74 -52.49 136.58
C GLY A 604 4.45 -53.99 136.51
N VAL A 605 3.35 -54.47 137.10
CA VAL A 605 2.75 -55.78 136.83
C VAL A 605 1.46 -55.59 136.01
N GLY A 606 1.22 -56.46 135.04
CA GLY A 606 0.03 -56.36 134.19
C GLY A 606 -1.25 -56.84 134.86
N ASP A 607 -2.39 -56.26 134.45
CA ASP A 607 -3.72 -56.48 135.01
C ASP A 607 -4.19 -57.95 135.03
N ASN A 608 -3.60 -58.85 134.24
CA ASN A 608 -3.94 -60.29 134.23
C ASN A 608 -3.01 -61.12 135.14
N ALA A 609 -1.78 -60.67 135.35
CA ALA A 609 -0.80 -61.26 136.27
C ALA A 609 -0.99 -60.78 137.72
N ASP A 610 -1.48 -59.55 137.89
CA ASP A 610 -1.71 -58.93 139.18
C ASP A 610 -2.97 -59.49 139.89
N ALA A 611 -2.81 -59.80 141.17
CA ALA A 611 -3.91 -60.16 142.07
C ALA A 611 -4.75 -58.95 142.51
N PHE A 612 -4.21 -57.72 142.45
CA PHE A 612 -4.87 -56.47 142.86
C PHE A 612 -4.66 -55.30 141.86
N PRO A 613 -5.12 -55.38 140.57
CA PRO A 613 -4.82 -54.41 139.49
C PRO A 613 -5.25 -52.93 139.67
N GLU A 614 -5.66 -52.52 140.86
CA GLU A 614 -6.11 -51.16 141.20
C GLU A 614 -5.45 -50.66 142.52
N ASP A 615 -4.44 -51.35 143.04
CA ASP A 615 -3.66 -51.03 144.24
C ASP A 615 -2.17 -51.34 144.08
N ALA A 616 -1.44 -50.37 143.49
CA ALA A 616 0.02 -50.32 143.25
C ALA A 616 0.93 -50.48 144.50
N SER A 617 0.39 -50.97 145.61
CA SER A 617 1.14 -51.43 146.78
C SER A 617 1.12 -52.95 146.98
N GLU A 618 0.34 -53.71 146.20
CA GLU A 618 0.14 -55.16 146.33
C GLU A 618 0.04 -55.86 144.97
N THR A 619 1.00 -56.74 144.62
CA THR A 619 0.97 -57.49 143.33
C THR A 619 0.71 -58.99 143.47
N LEU A 620 0.72 -59.50 144.71
CA LEU A 620 0.70 -60.93 145.00
C LEU A 620 -0.24 -61.24 146.17
N ASP A 621 -1.08 -62.25 145.97
CA ASP A 621 -1.83 -62.95 147.01
C ASP A 621 -1.30 -64.39 147.09
N SER A 622 -0.22 -64.60 147.86
CA SER A 622 0.49 -65.89 147.87
C SER A 622 -0.30 -67.04 148.51
N ASP A 623 -1.31 -66.75 149.34
CA ASP A 623 -2.13 -67.77 150.03
C ASP A 623 -3.60 -67.83 149.58
N GLY A 624 -4.05 -66.87 148.78
CA GLY A 624 -5.37 -66.82 148.14
C GLY A 624 -6.48 -66.32 149.08
N ASP A 625 -6.14 -65.55 150.12
CA ASP A 625 -7.11 -65.05 151.10
C ASP A 625 -7.73 -63.67 150.78
N GLY A 626 -7.20 -62.97 149.77
CA GLY A 626 -7.66 -61.66 149.31
C GLY A 626 -7.04 -60.47 150.06
N MET A 627 -5.95 -60.68 150.80
CA MET A 627 -5.05 -59.64 151.31
C MET A 627 -3.72 -59.72 150.57
N GLY A 628 -3.15 -58.57 150.19
CA GLY A 628 -1.85 -58.54 149.52
C GLY A 628 -0.69 -58.91 150.45
N ASP A 629 0.34 -59.55 149.89
CA ASP A 629 1.51 -60.03 150.61
C ASP A 629 2.24 -58.92 151.41
N ASN A 630 2.24 -57.66 150.96
CA ASN A 630 2.87 -56.54 151.68
C ASN A 630 1.99 -56.07 152.86
N GLU A 631 0.67 -55.99 152.73
CA GLU A 631 -0.26 -55.69 153.83
C GLU A 631 -0.20 -56.82 154.87
N GLN A 632 -0.15 -58.08 154.43
CA GLN A 632 0.03 -59.24 155.29
C GLN A 632 1.36 -59.12 156.08
N ALA A 633 2.47 -58.81 155.41
CA ALA A 633 3.78 -58.61 156.05
C ALA A 633 3.79 -57.42 157.04
N VAL A 634 3.09 -56.32 156.75
CA VAL A 634 2.92 -55.17 157.66
C VAL A 634 2.07 -55.54 158.88
N LEU A 635 1.06 -56.40 158.72
CA LEU A 635 0.23 -56.89 159.80
C LEU A 635 0.99 -57.86 160.72
N GLU A 636 1.75 -58.79 160.15
CA GLU A 636 2.63 -59.70 160.89
C GLU A 636 3.71 -58.94 161.69
N ALA A 637 4.34 -57.94 161.08
CA ALA A 637 5.35 -57.11 161.76
C ALA A 637 4.77 -56.35 162.97
N LYS A 638 3.53 -55.86 162.87
CA LYS A 638 2.81 -55.22 163.99
C LYS A 638 2.50 -56.23 165.11
N LEU A 639 2.00 -57.42 164.76
CA LEU A 639 1.71 -58.48 165.72
C LEU A 639 2.97 -58.94 166.48
N ALA A 640 4.10 -59.06 165.79
CA ALA A 640 5.39 -59.40 166.40
C ALA A 640 5.87 -58.32 167.40
N GLN A 641 5.65 -57.03 167.09
CA GLN A 641 6.01 -55.92 167.99
C GLN A 641 5.13 -55.89 169.25
N GLU A 642 3.83 -56.16 169.13
CA GLU A 642 2.93 -56.26 170.29
C GLU A 642 3.29 -57.45 171.21
N GLU A 643 3.80 -58.56 170.65
CA GLU A 643 4.25 -59.72 171.43
C GLU A 643 5.56 -59.45 172.21
N GLU A 644 6.49 -58.66 171.64
CA GLU A 644 7.73 -58.26 172.33
C GLU A 644 7.45 -57.29 173.51
N GLU A 645 6.54 -56.32 173.34
CA GLU A 645 6.13 -55.41 174.43
C GLU A 645 5.42 -56.16 175.57
N ALA A 646 4.63 -57.19 175.25
CA ALA A 646 3.98 -58.05 176.24
C ALA A 646 5.01 -58.87 177.08
N ALA A 647 6.09 -59.36 176.45
CA ALA A 647 7.13 -60.13 177.13
C ALA A 647 7.95 -59.29 178.12
N ALA A 648 8.27 -58.03 177.77
CA ALA A 648 9.07 -57.13 178.60
C ALA A 648 8.41 -56.79 179.96
N ALA A 649 7.08 -56.73 180.00
CA ALA A 649 6.32 -56.39 181.21
C ALA A 649 6.44 -57.43 182.35
N GLN A 650 6.76 -58.70 182.03
CA GLN A 650 6.74 -59.80 183.00
C GLN A 650 8.07 -59.96 183.77
N GLN A 651 9.17 -59.38 183.28
CA GLN A 651 10.52 -59.66 183.79
C GLN A 651 11.04 -58.68 184.87
N GLN A 652 10.42 -57.51 185.06
CA GLN A 652 10.79 -56.58 186.15
C GLN A 652 10.39 -57.05 187.56
N MET A 653 9.70 -58.19 187.70
CA MET A 653 9.25 -58.69 189.00
C MET A 653 10.34 -59.38 189.86
N PHE A 654 11.57 -59.59 189.36
CA PHE A 654 12.59 -60.38 190.07
C PHE A 654 14.03 -59.85 190.00
N VAL A 655 14.62 -59.68 191.20
CA VAL A 655 16.07 -59.72 191.52
C VAL A 655 16.93 -58.53 191.04
N GLY A 656 16.96 -57.48 191.87
CA GLY A 656 18.10 -56.57 191.97
C GLY A 656 19.04 -56.95 193.13
N GLY A 657 20.36 -56.89 192.90
CA GLY A 657 21.37 -56.80 193.97
C GLY A 657 22.06 -58.10 194.41
N GLY A 658 22.89 -58.69 193.55
CA GLY A 658 23.60 -59.95 193.83
C GLY A 658 25.06 -60.09 193.36
N VAL A 659 25.70 -59.04 192.84
CA VAL A 659 27.13 -59.08 192.43
C VAL A 659 27.89 -57.85 192.96
N ALA A 660 28.04 -57.81 194.29
CA ALA A 660 29.21 -57.19 194.91
C ALA A 660 30.15 -58.33 195.33
N LEU A 661 31.48 -58.12 195.24
CA LEU A 661 32.55 -59.13 195.43
C LEU A 661 32.62 -60.15 194.27
N LEU A 662 33.69 -60.33 193.49
CA LEU A 662 35.05 -59.78 193.43
C LEU A 662 35.47 -59.86 191.94
N LEU A 663 36.07 -58.86 191.29
CA LEU A 663 37.49 -58.50 191.42
C LEU A 663 37.77 -57.10 190.83
N ILE A 664 37.17 -56.06 191.44
CA ILE A 664 37.84 -54.75 191.45
C ILE A 664 38.97 -54.84 192.47
N ALA A 665 40.14 -54.32 192.11
CA ALA A 665 41.43 -54.56 192.76
C ALA A 665 41.90 -56.03 192.62
N ALA A 666 43.08 -56.32 192.05
CA ALA A 666 44.13 -55.40 191.59
C ALA A 666 45.01 -56.17 190.55
N ILE A 667 45.93 -55.53 189.83
CA ILE A 667 46.64 -54.31 190.24
C ILE A 667 45.91 -53.02 189.85
N VAL A 668 45.02 -53.09 188.85
CA VAL A 668 44.38 -51.94 188.17
C VAL A 668 45.42 -51.02 187.53
N VAL A 669 45.31 -50.85 186.21
CA VAL A 669 46.00 -49.82 185.41
C VAL A 669 47.53 -50.05 185.34
N PHE A 670 48.17 -50.04 184.16
CA PHE A 670 47.91 -49.25 182.96
C PHE A 670 47.72 -50.20 181.74
N LEU A 671 46.51 -50.77 181.65
CA LEU A 671 46.16 -52.06 181.00
C LEU A 671 46.11 -51.92 179.46
N LEU A 672 46.90 -52.60 178.60
CA LEU A 672 47.22 -54.03 178.38
C LEU A 672 46.11 -54.82 177.63
N ARG A 673 46.36 -55.67 176.60
CA ARG A 673 47.50 -55.87 175.65
C ARG A 673 47.15 -56.99 174.64
N ARG A 674 47.28 -56.80 173.31
CA ARG A 674 47.19 -57.84 172.22
C ARG A 674 45.82 -58.59 172.14
N GLY A 675 45.43 -59.26 171.05
CA GLY A 675 46.05 -59.48 169.73
C GLY A 675 45.93 -60.95 169.26
N SER A 676 45.65 -61.14 167.96
CA SER A 676 45.61 -62.38 167.12
C SER A 676 44.56 -63.48 167.38
N GLU A 677 43.64 -63.61 166.39
CA GLU A 677 43.30 -64.80 165.56
C GLU A 677 42.76 -66.12 166.18
N LEU A 678 41.83 -66.79 165.47
CA LEU A 678 42.04 -68.08 164.76
C LEU A 678 40.73 -68.65 164.13
N GLU A 679 40.80 -68.93 162.81
CA GLU A 679 40.28 -70.11 162.06
C GLU A 679 38.76 -70.47 162.04
N ALA A 680 38.18 -71.11 161.01
CA ALA A 680 38.71 -71.85 159.83
C ALA A 680 37.71 -71.77 158.62
N GLU A 681 38.12 -71.62 157.35
CA GLU A 681 38.50 -72.65 156.32
C GLU A 681 37.33 -73.23 155.48
N GLY A 682 37.44 -73.24 154.14
CA GLY A 682 36.37 -73.69 153.21
C GLY A 682 36.53 -73.45 151.69
N GLU A 683 37.66 -73.82 151.09
CA GLU A 683 38.02 -73.93 149.64
C GLU A 683 36.94 -74.65 148.73
N LYS A 684 36.74 -74.49 147.39
CA LYS A 684 37.64 -74.37 146.19
C LYS A 684 37.01 -73.77 144.90
N ASP A 685 37.90 -73.40 143.96
CA ASP A 685 37.75 -72.92 142.55
C ASP A 685 37.91 -74.06 141.49
N PHE A 686 37.53 -73.82 140.20
CA PHE A 686 38.19 -74.37 138.99
C PHE A 686 37.83 -73.68 137.62
N SER A 687 38.59 -72.64 137.25
CA SER A 687 39.09 -72.14 135.93
C SER A 687 38.68 -72.66 134.49
N LEU A 688 38.47 -71.69 133.56
CA LEU A 688 39.04 -71.50 132.17
C LEU A 688 38.76 -72.51 131.01
N PRO A 689 39.05 -72.26 129.68
CA PRO A 689 39.86 -71.22 128.94
C PRO A 689 39.07 -70.37 127.87
N GLU A 690 39.54 -69.32 127.15
CA GLU A 690 40.78 -68.83 126.48
C GLU A 690 41.06 -69.33 125.03
N LEU A 691 41.25 -68.37 124.08
CA LEU A 691 42.06 -68.35 122.81
C LEU A 691 41.57 -67.18 121.88
N GLU A 692 42.34 -66.11 121.63
CA GLU A 692 43.33 -65.88 120.53
C GLU A 692 42.70 -65.86 119.10
N ALA A 693 42.58 -64.74 118.34
CA ALA A 693 43.55 -63.75 117.83
C ALA A 693 44.08 -64.02 116.40
N SER A 694 44.03 -63.03 115.49
CA SER A 694 45.11 -62.69 114.53
C SER A 694 44.73 -61.61 113.48
N SER A 695 45.74 -60.83 113.07
CA SER A 695 45.85 -60.13 111.78
C SER A 695 47.24 -60.43 111.21
N PRO A 696 47.45 -60.29 109.89
CA PRO A 696 48.66 -59.56 109.45
C PRO A 696 48.49 -58.71 108.17
N ALA A 697 49.42 -57.77 107.99
CA ALA A 697 49.57 -56.91 106.82
C ALA A 697 50.62 -57.47 105.80
N ILE A 698 51.24 -56.58 104.99
CA ILE A 698 52.36 -56.71 104.00
C ILE A 698 51.87 -56.65 102.52
N ALA A 699 52.53 -56.04 101.52
CA ALA A 699 53.34 -54.79 101.34
C ALA A 699 53.80 -54.67 99.85
N ASN A 700 54.16 -53.45 99.39
CA ASN A 700 55.06 -53.09 98.25
C ASN A 700 54.77 -53.52 96.77
N GLU A 701 54.87 -52.54 95.85
CA GLU A 701 55.74 -52.43 94.62
C GLU A 701 55.03 -51.80 93.39
N ALA A 702 55.68 -51.20 92.36
CA ALA A 702 56.90 -50.37 92.30
C ALA A 702 57.12 -49.71 90.89
N THR A 703 57.06 -48.37 90.79
CA THR A 703 57.81 -47.46 89.86
C THR A 703 58.00 -47.75 88.34
N VAL A 704 57.73 -46.70 87.53
CA VAL A 704 58.53 -46.13 86.39
C VAL A 704 58.21 -46.42 84.89
N GLU A 705 57.97 -45.31 84.17
CA GLU A 705 58.19 -44.87 82.75
C GLU A 705 58.34 -45.85 81.55
N GLY A 706 57.81 -45.44 80.37
CA GLY A 706 58.33 -45.92 79.07
C GLY A 706 57.52 -45.61 77.79
N ALA A 707 57.61 -44.39 77.26
CA ALA A 707 57.03 -43.87 76.00
C ALA A 707 56.90 -44.78 74.74
N SER A 708 55.86 -44.56 73.89
CA SER A 708 56.01 -44.00 72.52
C SER A 708 54.72 -43.90 71.63
N GLN A 709 54.43 -42.69 71.11
CA GLN A 709 54.01 -42.39 69.70
C GLN A 709 52.56 -42.78 69.22
N PRO A 710 52.01 -42.16 68.13
CA PRO A 710 50.81 -41.29 68.28
C PRO A 710 49.65 -41.54 67.27
N THR A 711 48.72 -40.56 67.17
CA THR A 711 47.56 -40.42 66.25
C THR A 711 46.29 -41.22 66.64
N SER A 712 45.05 -40.71 66.51
CA SER A 712 44.53 -39.41 66.02
C SER A 712 43.13 -39.07 66.58
N SER A 713 42.84 -37.76 66.71
CA SER A 713 41.52 -37.14 66.40
C SER A 713 40.25 -37.66 67.10
N THR A 714 39.85 -37.00 68.20
CA THR A 714 38.44 -36.91 68.63
C THR A 714 38.12 -35.52 69.21
N ALA A 715 36.82 -35.20 69.18
CA ALA A 715 36.10 -33.99 69.58
C ALA A 715 36.67 -33.07 70.68
N ALA A 716 36.32 -31.78 70.57
CA ALA A 716 36.38 -30.86 71.70
C ALA A 716 35.36 -31.29 72.78
N PRO A 717 35.67 -31.17 74.08
CA PRO A 717 34.73 -31.53 75.14
C PRO A 717 33.57 -30.53 75.21
N VAL A 718 32.37 -31.05 75.32
CA VAL A 718 31.20 -30.31 75.85
C VAL A 718 31.46 -30.07 77.33
N GLU A 719 31.31 -28.83 77.82
CA GLU A 719 31.46 -28.57 79.25
C GLU A 719 30.28 -29.18 80.04
N PRO A 720 30.54 -29.81 81.21
CA PRO A 720 29.49 -30.47 81.96
C PRO A 720 28.47 -29.46 82.51
N THR A 721 27.21 -29.85 82.51
CA THR A 721 26.07 -29.06 82.99
C THR A 721 25.76 -29.39 84.44
N VAL A 722 25.02 -28.52 85.14
CA VAL A 722 24.62 -28.76 86.53
C VAL A 722 23.43 -29.72 86.54
N VAL A 723 23.57 -30.85 87.23
CA VAL A 723 22.53 -31.89 87.39
C VAL A 723 21.74 -31.69 88.69
N ASN A 724 22.40 -31.29 89.78
CA ASN A 724 21.74 -31.06 91.07
C ASN A 724 22.47 -29.96 91.86
N GLN A 725 21.75 -29.22 92.71
CA GLN A 725 22.32 -28.20 93.61
C GLN A 725 21.58 -28.18 94.95
N TRP A 726 22.32 -28.32 96.06
CA TRP A 726 21.78 -28.34 97.42
C TRP A 726 22.62 -27.50 98.39
N THR A 727 22.25 -27.43 99.67
CA THR A 727 23.05 -26.81 100.73
C THR A 727 23.14 -27.76 101.91
N ASP A 728 24.35 -27.93 102.47
CA ASP A 728 24.59 -28.86 103.57
C ASP A 728 24.21 -28.29 104.95
N GLU A 729 24.22 -29.15 105.97
CA GLU A 729 23.91 -28.79 107.37
C GLU A 729 24.91 -27.78 107.98
N SER A 730 26.06 -27.54 107.33
CA SER A 730 27.04 -26.52 107.71
C SER A 730 26.84 -25.19 106.97
N GLY A 731 25.89 -25.12 106.04
CA GLY A 731 25.52 -23.92 105.29
C GLY A 731 26.33 -23.68 104.01
N TYR A 732 27.06 -24.68 103.50
CA TYR A 732 27.75 -24.57 102.20
C TYR A 732 26.84 -25.05 101.08
N THR A 733 26.78 -24.29 99.97
CA THR A 733 26.02 -24.66 98.78
C THR A 733 26.89 -25.50 97.85
N TRP A 734 26.35 -26.66 97.44
CA TRP A 734 27.00 -27.67 96.61
C TRP A 734 26.26 -27.85 95.30
N ARG A 735 26.97 -28.20 94.23
CA ARG A 735 26.38 -28.65 92.96
C ARG A 735 27.10 -29.87 92.40
N MET A 736 26.33 -30.80 91.84
CA MET A 736 26.81 -31.95 91.09
C MET A 736 26.68 -31.66 89.59
N MET A 737 27.73 -31.99 88.85
CA MET A 737 27.86 -31.78 87.41
C MET A 737 27.54 -33.08 86.64
N SER A 738 27.26 -32.98 85.34
CA SER A 738 26.91 -34.15 84.49
C SER A 738 28.07 -35.12 84.20
N ASP A 739 29.27 -34.83 84.69
CA ASP A 739 30.43 -35.72 84.74
C ASP A 739 30.68 -36.30 86.14
N GLU A 740 29.66 -36.28 87.02
CA GLU A 740 29.70 -36.67 88.44
C GLU A 740 30.62 -35.81 89.32
N SER A 741 31.30 -34.79 88.77
CA SER A 741 32.13 -33.89 89.56
C SER A 741 31.28 -33.02 90.50
N HIS A 742 31.81 -32.75 91.69
CA HIS A 742 31.14 -31.96 92.71
C HIS A 742 31.86 -30.62 92.89
N GLN A 743 31.09 -29.55 93.08
CA GLN A 743 31.60 -28.21 93.33
C GLN A 743 30.88 -27.57 94.51
N TRP A 744 31.56 -26.71 95.28
CA TRP A 744 30.97 -25.96 96.38
C TRP A 744 31.25 -24.46 96.27
N TRP A 745 30.37 -23.65 96.84
CA TRP A 745 30.43 -22.19 96.76
C TRP A 745 31.13 -21.58 97.97
N ASP A 746 32.22 -20.86 97.75
CA ASP A 746 33.02 -20.23 98.82
C ASP A 746 32.52 -18.83 99.26
N GLY A 747 31.47 -18.33 98.61
CA GLY A 747 30.96 -16.97 98.75
C GLY A 747 31.31 -16.05 97.58
N THR A 748 32.21 -16.45 96.69
CA THR A 748 32.69 -15.66 95.55
C THR A 748 32.82 -16.44 94.24
N GLU A 749 33.25 -17.70 94.27
CA GLU A 749 33.32 -18.58 93.08
C GLU A 749 33.02 -20.05 93.44
N TRP A 750 32.82 -20.88 92.41
CA TRP A 750 32.62 -22.32 92.56
C TRP A 750 33.96 -23.04 92.58
N GLN A 751 34.24 -23.79 93.64
CA GLN A 751 35.47 -24.57 93.82
C GLN A 751 35.19 -26.05 93.58
N ASN A 752 36.04 -26.73 92.80
CA ASN A 752 35.97 -28.19 92.63
C ASN A 752 36.33 -28.90 93.95
N HIS A 753 35.65 -30.01 94.23
CA HIS A 753 35.86 -30.86 95.40
C HIS A 753 36.43 -32.24 95.03
#